data_AF-A0A259FTL7-F1
#
_entry.id   AF-A0A259FTL7-F1
#
_cell.length_a   1.000
_cell.length_b   1.000
_cell.length_c   1.000
_cell.angle_alpha   90.00
_cell.angle_beta   90.00
_cell.angle_gamma   90.00
#
_symmetry.space_group_name_H-M   'P 1'
#
loop_
_entity.id
_entity.type
_entity.pdbx_description
1 polymer ?
#
loop_
_entity_poly.entity_id
_entity_poly.type
_entity_poly.pdbx_seq_one_letter_code
_entity_poly.pdbx_strand_id
1 'polypeptide(L)'
;AKWDEVTEMIAAANVFTIKEFGPDRIYGFSPIPAMSMVSYAAGSRYMSLIGGVCGSFYDWYCDLPPSSPQVWGEQTDVPESADWYNSTYLMVWGSNVPQTRTPDAHFYTEVRYKGTKTVAVSSDYGEMVKFGDIWLAPKQGTDAALALAMGHVILSEFHNKNRSEYFDTYCRQYNDHPMLVMLKEHDGKLIADRYLRASDLTGNMGQDNNPEWKTVVYDENTGYLVAPNGSIGFRWGQSGAWNLEMRDGYSGKDVKPQLTLLGNEDEIVEVAFPYFGGDQDDLLARNMPVKIISVGGRDVRIATVYDLTLANYGVDRGLGGPNLPTSYDDNVPYTPAWAEKHCGVPRADIITVAREFADNADKTHGKSMVILGAALNHWYHNDMIYRGIINLLMMCGCIGQSGGGWAHYVGQEKLRPQTGWAPLAFGLDWHRPSRQMNSTSYFYAHTSQWRHEKLAASEILSPTANKDLGDYRLIDFNVRAERMGWLPSAPQLDVNPLEITKAADAAGIDPIKYAVEQIKSGAIKFACEDPDNPKNFPRNMFVWRSNLLGSSGKGHEYFLKYLLGTQNAVLGPDLGELGEAKPKEVVWHDKGAEGKLDLLVTLDFRMSTTCLYSDIVLPSSTWYEKDDLNTSDMHPFIHPLSEAVQPLWESKSDWDIYKTIAKKFSEIAAIHLGTQKDLVMTPLMHDTPSELGQSMAVRDWKKGEVDAIPGKTMPSMTVVTRDYGDTYKKFTALGPLLTKIGNGGKGISWNTEDEVQQLAELNYTVTEEGVAKGLPRIESAIDACEVILMLAPETNGQVAVKAWKALSKITGRDHTHLALPREDDKIRFRDVVAQPRKIISSPTWSGLESEHVSYNAGYTNVHELIPWRTLTGRQQFYQDHQWMLDF
;
A
#
# COMPACT_ATOMS: atom_id res chain seq x y z
N ALA A 1 -6.40 28.02 29.24
CA ALA A 1 -4.94 28.27 29.18
C ALA A 1 -4.66 29.20 28.01
N LYS A 2 -3.60 30.01 28.07
CA LYS A 2 -3.19 30.87 26.93
C LYS A 2 -2.26 30.10 25.98
N TRP A 3 -2.13 30.56 24.73
CA TRP A 3 -1.24 29.94 23.73
C TRP A 3 0.22 29.77 24.22
N ASP A 4 0.80 30.79 24.87
CA ASP A 4 2.18 30.72 25.36
C ASP A 4 2.37 29.62 26.41
N GLU A 5 1.39 29.48 27.32
CA GLU A 5 1.39 28.47 28.38
C GLU A 5 1.31 27.06 27.81
N VAL A 6 0.32 26.79 26.94
CA VAL A 6 0.15 25.44 26.37
C VAL A 6 1.30 25.06 25.44
N THR A 7 1.83 26.01 24.66
CA THR A 7 2.96 25.70 23.76
C THR A 7 4.26 25.48 24.52
N GLU A 8 4.49 26.17 25.65
CA GLU A 8 5.62 25.88 26.55
C GLU A 8 5.50 24.49 27.17
N MET A 9 4.31 24.11 27.68
CA MET A 9 4.07 22.76 28.22
C MET A 9 4.34 21.67 27.17
N ILE A 10 3.79 21.83 25.96
CA ILE A 10 3.97 20.89 24.85
C ILE A 10 5.46 20.78 24.47
N ALA A 11 6.12 21.92 24.28
CA ALA A 11 7.53 21.96 23.90
C ALA A 11 8.43 21.31 24.96
N ALA A 12 8.19 21.62 26.25
CA ALA A 12 8.93 21.04 27.35
C ALA A 12 8.74 19.52 27.44
N ALA A 13 7.50 19.03 27.31
CA ALA A 13 7.19 17.60 27.30
C ALA A 13 7.89 16.87 26.14
N ASN A 14 7.91 17.46 24.95
CA ASN A 14 8.61 16.89 23.80
C ASN A 14 10.13 16.86 24.00
N VAL A 15 10.73 17.95 24.47
CA VAL A 15 12.17 18.01 24.77
C VAL A 15 12.56 16.98 25.83
N PHE A 16 11.77 16.86 26.90
CA PHE A 16 11.97 15.85 27.93
C PHE A 16 11.91 14.44 27.36
N THR A 17 10.87 14.13 26.59
CA THR A 17 10.68 12.80 25.98
C THR A 17 11.83 12.42 25.05
N ILE A 18 12.26 13.34 24.17
CA ILE A 18 13.39 13.13 23.27
C ILE A 18 14.67 12.83 24.06
N LYS A 19 14.91 13.61 25.12
CA LYS A 19 16.14 13.51 25.91
C LYS A 19 16.20 12.20 26.70
N GLU A 20 15.12 11.85 27.40
CA GLU A 20 15.13 10.72 28.33
C GLU A 20 14.86 9.38 27.65
N PHE A 21 13.97 9.35 26.64
CA PHE A 21 13.51 8.10 26.04
C PHE A 21 13.87 7.96 24.56
N GLY A 22 13.87 9.08 23.83
CA GLY A 22 14.18 9.12 22.42
C GLY A 22 13.08 9.81 21.60
N PRO A 23 13.42 10.35 20.43
CA PRO A 23 12.48 11.11 19.61
C PRO A 23 11.31 10.26 19.09
N ASP A 24 11.50 8.95 18.95
CA ASP A 24 10.48 8.00 18.49
C ASP A 24 9.45 7.60 19.57
N ARG A 25 9.51 8.20 20.77
CA ARG A 25 8.45 8.13 21.79
C ARG A 25 7.42 9.26 21.65
N ILE A 26 7.57 10.11 20.64
CA ILE A 26 6.58 11.12 20.24
C ILE A 26 5.91 10.64 18.95
N TYR A 27 4.58 10.51 18.98
CA TYR A 27 3.79 9.98 17.88
C TYR A 27 2.74 10.99 17.41
N GLY A 28 2.63 11.19 16.09
CA GLY A 28 1.61 12.01 15.47
C GLY A 28 0.64 11.17 14.66
N PHE A 29 -0.66 11.32 14.92
CA PHE A 29 -1.73 10.71 14.15
C PHE A 29 -2.55 11.78 13.42
N SER A 30 -2.44 11.79 12.08
CA SER A 30 -3.32 12.55 11.20
C SER A 30 -3.54 11.78 9.90
N PRO A 31 -4.78 11.60 9.44
CA PRO A 31 -5.09 10.77 8.30
C PRO A 31 -5.28 11.60 7.02
N ILE A 32 -5.28 10.95 5.84
CA ILE A 32 -5.84 11.50 4.60
C ILE A 32 -5.28 12.90 4.26
N PRO A 33 -4.03 13.02 3.77
CA PRO A 33 -3.46 14.32 3.45
C PRO A 33 -4.18 15.01 2.26
N ALA A 34 -4.79 14.23 1.35
CA ALA A 34 -5.40 14.77 0.14
C ALA A 34 -6.58 15.74 0.39
N MET A 35 -7.23 15.67 1.57
CA MET A 35 -8.35 16.56 1.90
C MET A 35 -7.93 17.96 2.36
N SER A 36 -6.68 18.12 2.83
CA SER A 36 -6.10 19.38 3.30
C SER A 36 -4.58 19.21 3.50
N MET A 37 -3.83 19.35 2.40
CA MET A 37 -2.44 18.91 2.26
C MET A 37 -1.47 19.58 3.24
N VAL A 38 -1.56 20.90 3.39
CA VAL A 38 -0.70 21.71 4.26
C VAL A 38 -1.07 21.51 5.72
N SER A 39 -2.36 21.36 6.03
CA SER A 39 -2.83 21.06 7.39
C SER A 39 -2.33 19.71 7.90
N TYR A 40 -2.24 18.69 7.03
CA TYR A 40 -1.52 17.46 7.36
C TYR A 40 -0.02 17.76 7.54
N ALA A 41 0.59 18.40 6.55
CA ALA A 41 2.03 18.64 6.50
C ALA A 41 2.55 19.40 7.72
N ALA A 42 1.74 20.28 8.32
CA ALA A 42 2.09 21.05 9.50
C ALA A 42 2.60 20.16 10.65
N GLY A 43 1.80 19.19 11.08
CA GLY A 43 2.17 18.30 12.17
C GLY A 43 3.25 17.30 11.77
N SER A 44 3.13 16.69 10.59
CA SER A 44 4.09 15.69 10.14
C SER A 44 5.48 16.29 9.88
N ARG A 45 5.56 17.55 9.43
CA ARG A 45 6.84 18.25 9.21
C ARG A 45 7.52 18.53 10.54
N TYR A 46 6.77 19.01 11.53
CA TYR A 46 7.29 19.19 12.89
C TYR A 46 7.80 17.87 13.47
N MET A 47 6.97 16.81 13.44
CA MET A 47 7.36 15.46 13.89
C MET A 47 8.64 14.99 13.21
N SER A 48 8.71 15.07 11.88
CA SER A 48 9.83 14.56 11.10
C SER A 48 11.14 15.32 11.36
N LEU A 49 11.08 16.64 11.55
CA LEU A 49 12.25 17.45 11.88
C LEU A 49 12.83 17.10 13.26
N ILE A 50 11.96 16.84 14.24
CA ILE A 50 12.39 16.43 15.60
C ILE A 50 12.66 14.92 15.73
N GLY A 51 12.40 14.13 14.68
CA GLY A 51 12.57 12.68 14.69
C GLY A 51 11.42 11.89 15.32
N GLY A 52 10.28 12.53 15.57
CA GLY A 52 9.04 11.88 15.96
C GLY A 52 8.43 11.02 14.84
N VAL A 53 7.42 10.24 15.20
CA VAL A 53 6.83 9.21 14.34
C VAL A 53 5.55 9.72 13.69
N CYS A 54 5.44 9.57 12.37
CA CYS A 54 4.21 9.82 11.62
C CYS A 54 3.44 8.50 11.43
N GLY A 55 2.25 8.40 12.02
CA GLY A 55 1.37 7.23 11.86
C GLY A 55 0.68 7.19 10.49
N SER A 56 0.58 5.99 9.92
CA SER A 56 -0.24 5.73 8.74
C SER A 56 -1.74 5.79 9.05
N PHE A 57 -2.56 5.80 8.01
CA PHE A 57 -4.02 5.82 8.15
C PHE A 57 -4.74 4.83 7.24
N TYR A 58 -4.22 4.58 6.03
CA TYR A 58 -4.97 3.87 4.99
C TYR A 58 -5.15 2.38 5.33
N ASP A 59 -4.08 1.73 5.78
CA ASP A 59 -4.09 0.39 6.37
C ASP A 59 -4.91 0.34 7.66
N TRP A 60 -4.73 1.32 8.55
CA TRP A 60 -5.45 1.38 9.83
C TRP A 60 -6.95 1.55 9.68
N TYR A 61 -7.40 2.32 8.68
CA TYR A 61 -8.82 2.52 8.41
C TYR A 61 -9.45 1.31 7.75
N CYS A 62 -8.64 0.34 7.31
CA CYS A 62 -9.06 -0.75 6.45
C CYS A 62 -9.56 -0.25 5.08
N ASP A 63 -9.02 0.91 4.66
CA ASP A 63 -9.29 1.51 3.36
C ASP A 63 -8.29 0.97 2.31
N LEU A 64 -7.06 0.64 2.73
CA LEU A 64 -6.10 -0.11 1.93
C LEU A 64 -6.67 -1.48 1.58
N PRO A 65 -6.79 -1.84 0.30
CA PRO A 65 -7.03 -3.20 -0.11
C PRO A 65 -5.67 -3.89 -0.35
N PRO A 66 -5.18 -4.80 0.53
CA PRO A 66 -3.89 -5.47 0.36
C PRO A 66 -3.77 -6.26 -0.96
N SER A 67 -4.92 -6.63 -1.54
CA SER A 67 -5.01 -7.20 -2.88
C SER A 67 -4.45 -6.29 -3.98
N SER A 68 -4.51 -4.96 -3.86
CA SER A 68 -3.92 -4.04 -4.84
C SER A 68 -2.38 -4.12 -4.85
N PRO A 69 -1.67 -3.99 -3.71
CA PRO A 69 -0.23 -4.25 -3.68
C PRO A 69 0.16 -5.66 -4.13
N GLN A 70 -0.61 -6.69 -3.76
CA GLN A 70 -0.35 -8.07 -4.19
C GLN A 70 -0.42 -8.23 -5.72
N VAL A 71 -1.47 -7.70 -6.35
CA VAL A 71 -1.74 -7.90 -7.78
C VAL A 71 -0.93 -6.94 -8.66
N TRP A 72 -0.71 -5.70 -8.23
CA TRP A 72 -0.19 -4.62 -9.09
C TRP A 72 1.07 -3.91 -8.55
N GLY A 73 1.48 -4.18 -7.31
CA GLY A 73 2.56 -3.42 -6.66
C GLY A 73 2.20 -1.92 -6.55
N GLU A 74 0.93 -1.62 -6.33
CA GLU A 74 0.36 -0.28 -6.18
C GLU A 74 -0.48 -0.21 -4.91
N GLN A 75 -0.38 0.88 -4.15
CA GLN A 75 -1.18 1.09 -2.94
C GLN A 75 -2.66 1.09 -3.30
N THR A 76 -3.07 2.01 -4.16
CA THR A 76 -4.38 2.13 -4.79
C THR A 76 -4.24 3.09 -5.97
N ASP A 77 -4.86 2.74 -7.10
CA ASP A 77 -5.06 3.66 -8.21
C ASP A 77 -6.33 3.21 -8.95
N VAL A 78 -7.25 4.13 -9.19
CA VAL A 78 -8.60 3.83 -9.68
C VAL A 78 -9.05 4.80 -10.77
N PRO A 79 -9.98 4.39 -11.65
CA PRO A 79 -10.64 5.31 -12.58
C PRO A 79 -11.32 6.47 -11.86
N GLU A 80 -11.43 7.62 -12.53
CA GLU A 80 -12.27 8.73 -12.05
C GLU A 80 -13.77 8.41 -12.23
N SER A 81 -14.67 9.14 -11.55
CA SER A 81 -16.12 8.88 -11.67
C SER A 81 -16.67 9.15 -13.06
N ALA A 82 -16.08 10.10 -13.79
CA ALA A 82 -16.43 10.34 -15.19
C ALA A 82 -16.18 9.11 -16.08
N ASP A 83 -15.20 8.26 -15.74
CA ASP A 83 -14.92 7.04 -16.51
C ASP A 83 -15.99 5.96 -16.31
N TRP A 84 -16.80 6.03 -15.25
CA TRP A 84 -17.98 5.17 -15.09
C TRP A 84 -18.93 5.34 -16.27
N TYR A 85 -19.01 6.56 -16.82
CA TYR A 85 -19.86 6.89 -17.97
C TYR A 85 -19.37 6.25 -19.28
N ASN A 86 -18.10 5.80 -19.32
CA ASN A 86 -17.54 5.08 -20.45
C ASN A 86 -17.82 3.58 -20.39
N SER A 87 -18.22 3.05 -19.22
CA SER A 87 -18.57 1.65 -19.03
C SER A 87 -19.88 1.28 -19.71
N THR A 88 -19.98 0.05 -20.21
CA THR A 88 -21.21 -0.51 -20.81
C THR A 88 -21.80 -1.67 -20.01
N TYR A 89 -21.10 -2.13 -18.98
CA TYR A 89 -21.64 -3.04 -17.95
C TYR A 89 -21.01 -2.73 -16.60
N LEU A 90 -21.83 -2.35 -15.62
CA LEU A 90 -21.36 -1.82 -14.35
C LEU A 90 -21.91 -2.62 -13.17
N MET A 91 -21.03 -3.29 -12.42
CA MET A 91 -21.39 -3.90 -11.15
C MET A 91 -21.07 -2.95 -10.01
N VAL A 92 -22.00 -2.75 -9.09
CA VAL A 92 -21.83 -1.94 -7.87
C VAL A 92 -21.91 -2.88 -6.68
N TRP A 93 -20.75 -3.27 -6.16
CA TRP A 93 -20.58 -4.39 -5.24
C TRP A 93 -20.07 -3.93 -3.88
N GLY A 94 -20.92 -3.97 -2.86
CA GLY A 94 -20.56 -3.51 -1.51
C GLY A 94 -20.14 -2.03 -1.45
N SER A 95 -20.64 -1.21 -2.38
CA SER A 95 -20.42 0.23 -2.44
C SER A 95 -21.75 0.96 -2.54
N ASN A 96 -22.16 1.64 -1.47
CA ASN A 96 -23.42 2.37 -1.45
C ASN A 96 -23.27 3.75 -2.11
N VAL A 97 -23.08 3.76 -3.43
CA VAL A 97 -22.73 4.94 -4.24
C VAL A 97 -23.58 6.20 -3.93
N PRO A 98 -24.92 6.15 -3.88
CA PRO A 98 -25.73 7.34 -3.58
C PRO A 98 -25.47 7.95 -2.20
N GLN A 99 -25.15 7.12 -1.21
CA GLN A 99 -24.93 7.54 0.17
C GLN A 99 -23.48 7.95 0.43
N THR A 100 -22.50 7.23 -0.15
CA THR A 100 -21.09 7.38 0.21
C THR A 100 -20.26 8.08 -0.86
N ARG A 101 -20.77 8.20 -2.10
CA ARG A 101 -20.19 8.86 -3.30
C ARG A 101 -21.25 9.81 -3.89
N THR A 102 -22.05 10.45 -3.03
CA THR A 102 -23.17 11.32 -3.42
C THR A 102 -22.85 12.32 -4.55
N PRO A 103 -21.73 13.08 -4.53
CA PRO A 103 -21.46 14.05 -5.59
C PRO A 103 -21.20 13.39 -6.95
N ASP A 104 -20.79 12.13 -6.98
CA ASP A 104 -20.47 11.37 -8.20
C ASP A 104 -21.60 10.42 -8.63
N ALA A 105 -22.62 10.22 -7.78
CA ALA A 105 -23.69 9.26 -8.03
C ALA A 105 -24.47 9.55 -9.32
N HIS A 106 -24.46 10.79 -9.81
CA HIS A 106 -25.11 11.14 -11.07
C HIS A 106 -24.49 10.36 -12.24
N PHE A 107 -23.16 10.18 -12.31
CA PHE A 107 -22.52 9.39 -13.37
C PHE A 107 -23.02 7.93 -13.40
N TYR A 108 -23.22 7.33 -12.22
CA TYR A 108 -23.81 6.00 -12.09
C TYR A 108 -25.26 5.96 -12.61
N THR A 109 -26.07 6.97 -12.28
CA THR A 109 -27.48 6.99 -12.74
C THR A 109 -27.64 7.36 -14.21
N GLU A 110 -26.81 8.25 -14.73
CA GLU A 110 -26.91 8.81 -16.08
C GLU A 110 -26.35 7.86 -17.12
N VAL A 111 -25.30 7.09 -16.80
CA VAL A 111 -24.75 6.10 -17.74
C VAL A 111 -25.79 5.04 -18.13
N ARG A 112 -26.77 4.78 -17.26
CA ARG A 112 -27.89 3.88 -17.56
C ARG A 112 -28.72 4.37 -18.76
N TYR A 113 -28.86 5.68 -18.95
CA TYR A 113 -29.54 6.25 -20.13
C TYR A 113 -28.73 6.07 -21.42
N LYS A 114 -27.42 5.84 -21.31
CA LYS A 114 -26.56 5.44 -22.43
C LYS A 114 -26.75 3.96 -22.82
N GLY A 115 -27.55 3.20 -22.07
CA GLY A 115 -27.81 1.78 -22.29
C GLY A 115 -26.95 0.84 -21.45
N THR A 116 -26.15 1.38 -20.52
CA THR A 116 -25.32 0.56 -19.62
C THR A 116 -26.17 -0.16 -18.60
N LYS A 117 -26.05 -1.49 -18.56
CA LYS A 117 -26.71 -2.32 -17.56
C LYS A 117 -25.99 -2.20 -16.22
N THR A 118 -26.75 -2.13 -15.12
CA THR A 118 -26.20 -2.03 -13.77
C THR A 118 -26.62 -3.22 -12.91
N VAL A 119 -25.68 -3.80 -12.16
CA VAL A 119 -25.96 -4.87 -11.19
C VAL A 119 -25.55 -4.39 -9.80
N ALA A 120 -26.49 -4.33 -8.86
CA ALA A 120 -26.21 -4.02 -7.47
C ALA A 120 -25.97 -5.33 -6.70
N VAL A 121 -24.85 -5.44 -6.00
CA VAL A 121 -24.52 -6.59 -5.16
C VAL A 121 -24.39 -6.13 -3.71
N SER A 122 -25.37 -6.50 -2.88
CA SER A 122 -25.43 -6.15 -1.46
C SER A 122 -26.35 -7.06 -0.68
N SER A 123 -25.96 -7.41 0.54
CA SER A 123 -26.74 -8.26 1.43
C SER A 123 -28.08 -7.64 1.87
N ASP A 124 -28.17 -6.32 1.87
CA ASP A 124 -29.35 -5.54 2.21
C ASP A 124 -29.83 -4.71 1.01
N TYR A 125 -31.07 -4.21 1.10
CA TYR A 125 -31.63 -3.30 0.10
C TYR A 125 -31.14 -1.86 0.34
N GLY A 126 -29.84 -1.64 0.16
CA GLY A 126 -29.19 -0.32 0.27
C GLY A 126 -29.57 0.65 -0.86
N GLU A 127 -29.19 1.93 -0.75
CA GLU A 127 -29.64 2.96 -1.70
C GLU A 127 -29.19 2.70 -3.15
N MET A 128 -28.00 2.14 -3.36
CA MET A 128 -27.50 1.75 -4.68
C MET A 128 -28.39 0.69 -5.36
N VAL A 129 -29.08 -0.18 -4.59
CA VAL A 129 -29.94 -1.24 -5.14
C VAL A 129 -31.11 -0.65 -5.91
N LYS A 130 -31.61 0.53 -5.51
CA LYS A 130 -32.68 1.26 -6.22
C LYS A 130 -32.35 1.55 -7.68
N PHE A 131 -31.06 1.63 -8.02
CA PHE A 131 -30.56 1.99 -9.34
C PHE A 131 -29.97 0.79 -10.10
N GLY A 132 -29.96 -0.40 -9.51
CA GLY A 132 -29.56 -1.65 -10.16
C GLY A 132 -30.68 -2.23 -11.01
N ASP A 133 -30.37 -2.73 -12.19
CA ASP A 133 -31.30 -3.49 -13.03
C ASP A 133 -31.42 -4.96 -12.55
N ILE A 134 -30.39 -5.47 -11.87
CA ILE A 134 -30.39 -6.72 -11.10
C ILE A 134 -29.89 -6.44 -9.69
N TRP A 135 -30.49 -7.09 -8.69
CA TRP A 135 -30.00 -7.12 -7.32
C TRP A 135 -29.56 -8.55 -6.96
N LEU A 136 -28.27 -8.72 -6.64
CA LEU A 136 -27.75 -9.93 -6.03
C LEU A 136 -27.56 -9.69 -4.53
N ALA A 137 -28.12 -10.57 -3.70
CA ALA A 137 -28.12 -10.44 -2.25
C ALA A 137 -27.34 -11.57 -1.54
N PRO A 138 -26.00 -11.62 -1.69
CA PRO A 138 -25.22 -12.62 -1.00
C PRO A 138 -25.27 -12.41 0.52
N LYS A 139 -25.12 -13.49 1.27
CA LYS A 139 -24.81 -13.41 2.70
C LYS A 139 -23.55 -12.55 2.89
N GLN A 140 -23.62 -11.54 3.77
CA GLN A 140 -22.50 -10.62 3.96
C GLN A 140 -21.22 -11.37 4.35
N GLY A 141 -20.10 -11.06 3.69
CA GLY A 141 -18.81 -11.70 3.92
C GLY A 141 -18.58 -12.99 3.12
N THR A 142 -19.56 -13.42 2.32
CA THR A 142 -19.45 -14.61 1.44
C THR A 142 -19.22 -14.24 -0.03
N ASP A 143 -18.98 -12.96 -0.32
CA ASP A 143 -18.85 -12.39 -1.66
C ASP A 143 -17.73 -13.04 -2.50
N ALA A 144 -16.67 -13.54 -1.86
CA ALA A 144 -15.63 -14.31 -2.53
C ALA A 144 -16.18 -15.59 -3.18
N ALA A 145 -17.15 -16.26 -2.55
CA ALA A 145 -17.80 -17.45 -3.13
C ALA A 145 -18.59 -17.09 -4.40
N LEU A 146 -19.31 -15.97 -4.37
CA LEU A 146 -20.02 -15.44 -5.53
C LEU A 146 -19.04 -15.13 -6.67
N ALA A 147 -17.97 -14.38 -6.38
CA ALA A 147 -16.96 -14.03 -7.38
C ALA A 147 -16.25 -15.25 -7.97
N LEU A 148 -15.92 -16.26 -7.15
CA LEU A 148 -15.30 -17.51 -7.62
C LEU A 148 -16.22 -18.29 -8.56
N ALA A 149 -17.52 -18.37 -8.25
CA ALA A 149 -18.48 -19.03 -9.14
C ALA A 149 -18.74 -18.27 -10.45
N MET A 150 -18.77 -16.93 -10.39
CA MET A 150 -18.80 -16.12 -11.60
C MET A 150 -17.55 -16.37 -12.44
N GLY A 151 -16.38 -16.42 -11.82
CA GLY A 151 -15.12 -16.72 -12.50
C GLY A 151 -15.07 -18.10 -13.13
N HIS A 152 -15.65 -19.12 -12.47
CA HIS A 152 -15.78 -20.47 -13.04
C HIS A 152 -16.58 -20.46 -14.35
N VAL A 153 -17.70 -19.73 -14.41
CA VAL A 153 -18.51 -19.58 -15.63
C VAL A 153 -17.71 -18.89 -16.73
N ILE A 154 -17.02 -17.78 -16.40
CA ILE A 154 -16.23 -17.02 -17.37
C ILE A 154 -15.09 -17.85 -17.94
N LEU A 155 -14.32 -18.52 -17.09
CA LEU A 155 -13.21 -19.39 -17.54
C LEU A 155 -13.73 -20.56 -18.38
N SER A 156 -14.84 -21.18 -17.97
CA SER A 156 -15.43 -22.31 -18.70
C SER A 156 -15.91 -21.91 -20.10
N GLU A 157 -16.53 -20.74 -20.25
CA GLU A 157 -17.15 -20.33 -21.51
C GLU A 157 -16.22 -19.54 -22.42
N PHE A 158 -15.42 -18.62 -21.88
CA PHE A 158 -14.64 -17.66 -22.66
C PHE A 158 -13.13 -17.95 -22.70
N HIS A 159 -12.64 -18.88 -21.87
CA HIS A 159 -11.21 -19.29 -21.84
C HIS A 159 -10.99 -20.77 -22.20
N ASN A 160 -12.02 -21.61 -22.08
CA ASN A 160 -11.95 -23.03 -22.40
C ASN A 160 -12.80 -23.40 -23.63
N LYS A 161 -14.13 -23.24 -23.59
CA LYS A 161 -15.03 -23.71 -24.68
C LYS A 161 -15.02 -22.80 -25.92
N ASN A 162 -15.28 -21.51 -25.74
CA ASN A 162 -15.34 -20.50 -26.80
C ASN A 162 -14.30 -19.42 -26.50
N ARG A 163 -13.03 -19.72 -26.74
CA ARG A 163 -11.91 -18.84 -26.39
C ARG A 163 -12.06 -17.47 -27.04
N SER A 164 -12.09 -16.42 -26.22
CA SER A 164 -12.04 -15.03 -26.68
C SER A 164 -10.62 -14.68 -27.12
N GLU A 165 -10.47 -14.20 -28.34
CA GLU A 165 -9.18 -13.71 -28.88
C GLU A 165 -8.67 -12.50 -28.08
N TYR A 166 -9.58 -11.62 -27.68
CA TYR A 166 -9.26 -10.44 -26.89
C TYR A 166 -8.73 -10.84 -25.51
N PHE A 167 -9.43 -11.72 -24.79
CA PHE A 167 -9.01 -12.16 -23.46
C PHE A 167 -7.70 -12.95 -23.50
N ASP A 168 -7.51 -13.84 -24.48
CA ASP A 168 -6.26 -14.59 -24.66
C ASP A 168 -5.07 -13.64 -24.88
N THR A 169 -5.23 -12.65 -25.77
CA THR A 169 -4.19 -11.66 -26.06
C THR A 169 -3.86 -10.83 -24.83
N TYR A 170 -4.90 -10.35 -24.13
CA TYR A 170 -4.74 -9.56 -22.92
C TYR A 170 -4.02 -10.35 -21.82
N CYS A 171 -4.51 -11.54 -21.48
CA CYS A 171 -3.95 -12.39 -20.44
C CYS A 171 -2.50 -12.78 -20.70
N ARG A 172 -2.16 -13.02 -21.97
CA ARG A 172 -0.80 -13.35 -22.37
C ARG A 172 0.16 -12.20 -22.13
N GLN A 173 -0.31 -10.97 -22.31
CA GLN A 173 0.55 -9.78 -22.23
C GLN A 173 0.65 -9.15 -20.86
N TYR A 174 -0.48 -9.02 -20.20
CA TYR A 174 -0.60 -8.15 -19.04
C TYR A 174 -0.73 -8.93 -17.73
N ASN A 175 -0.88 -10.25 -17.77
CA ASN A 175 -1.03 -11.08 -16.58
C ASN A 175 0.18 -12.01 -16.42
N ASP A 176 0.36 -12.55 -15.21
CA ASP A 176 1.31 -13.61 -14.90
C ASP A 176 0.86 -15.01 -15.37
N HIS A 177 -0.30 -15.14 -16.01
CA HIS A 177 -0.82 -16.39 -16.57
C HIS A 177 0.22 -17.28 -17.30
N PRO A 178 1.09 -16.77 -18.20
CA PRO A 178 2.10 -17.61 -18.87
C PRO A 178 3.35 -17.91 -18.02
N MET A 179 3.48 -17.32 -16.83
CA MET A 179 4.62 -17.55 -15.95
C MET A 179 4.60 -18.97 -15.39
N LEU A 180 5.80 -19.55 -15.24
CA LEU A 180 5.97 -20.92 -14.81
C LEU A 180 6.17 -21.00 -13.30
N VAL A 181 5.42 -21.90 -12.68
CA VAL A 181 5.44 -22.22 -11.25
C VAL A 181 6.02 -23.62 -11.09
N MET A 182 6.94 -23.78 -10.14
CA MET A 182 7.45 -25.10 -9.78
C MET A 182 6.44 -25.85 -8.92
N LEU A 183 6.36 -27.16 -9.07
CA LEU A 183 5.59 -28.02 -8.19
C LEU A 183 6.54 -28.76 -7.24
N LYS A 184 6.12 -28.92 -5.99
CA LYS A 184 6.86 -29.69 -4.97
C LYS A 184 6.01 -30.81 -4.39
N GLU A 185 6.67 -31.88 -3.96
CA GLU A 185 6.01 -32.93 -3.20
C GLU A 185 5.75 -32.48 -1.75
N HIS A 186 4.58 -32.82 -1.23
CA HIS A 186 4.17 -32.61 0.15
C HIS A 186 3.23 -33.76 0.57
N ASP A 187 3.67 -34.58 1.52
CA ASP A 187 2.92 -35.75 2.04
C ASP A 187 2.34 -36.67 0.94
N GLY A 188 3.13 -36.91 -0.11
CA GLY A 188 2.76 -37.76 -1.24
C GLY A 188 1.83 -37.11 -2.27
N LYS A 189 1.52 -35.82 -2.14
CA LYS A 189 0.78 -35.00 -3.12
C LYS A 189 1.70 -33.97 -3.75
N LEU A 190 1.40 -33.54 -4.98
CA LEU A 190 2.05 -32.36 -5.57
C LEU A 190 1.27 -31.10 -5.20
N ILE A 191 1.99 -30.03 -4.87
CA ILE A 191 1.43 -28.71 -4.58
C ILE A 191 2.22 -27.63 -5.34
N ALA A 192 1.58 -26.49 -5.57
CA ALA A 192 2.25 -25.33 -6.16
C ALA A 192 3.30 -24.75 -5.19
N ASP A 193 4.44 -24.34 -5.72
CA ASP A 193 5.54 -23.72 -4.97
C ASP A 193 5.89 -22.34 -5.56
N ARG A 194 7.12 -21.84 -5.42
CA ARG A 194 7.50 -20.55 -5.98
C ARG A 194 7.54 -20.54 -7.51
N TYR A 195 7.54 -19.35 -8.11
CA TYR A 195 7.84 -19.20 -9.54
C TYR A 195 9.22 -19.77 -9.89
N LEU A 196 9.34 -20.32 -11.09
CA LEU A 196 10.62 -20.59 -11.73
C LEU A 196 11.32 -19.27 -12.04
N ARG A 197 12.58 -19.14 -11.62
CA ARG A 197 13.41 -17.95 -11.83
C ARG A 197 14.52 -18.25 -12.83
N ALA A 198 15.04 -17.23 -13.52
CA ALA A 198 16.16 -17.41 -14.43
C ALA A 198 17.40 -18.04 -13.74
N SER A 199 17.61 -17.73 -12.46
CA SER A 199 18.69 -18.32 -11.63
C SER A 199 18.56 -19.83 -11.37
N ASP A 200 17.39 -20.42 -11.60
CA ASP A 200 17.18 -21.86 -11.41
C ASP A 200 17.72 -22.69 -12.59
N LEU A 201 17.96 -22.03 -13.72
CA LEU A 201 18.30 -22.65 -14.99
C LEU A 201 19.80 -22.48 -15.33
N THR A 202 20.32 -23.40 -16.12
CA THR A 202 21.74 -23.43 -16.50
C THR A 202 22.19 -22.10 -17.09
N GLY A 203 23.29 -21.55 -16.56
CA GLY A 203 23.87 -20.30 -17.03
C GLY A 203 22.98 -19.07 -16.77
N ASN A 204 22.06 -19.13 -15.81
CA ASN A 204 21.12 -18.06 -15.46
C ASN A 204 20.31 -17.54 -16.66
N MET A 205 20.14 -18.35 -17.71
CA MET A 205 19.55 -17.94 -19.00
C MET A 205 20.21 -16.69 -19.63
N GLY A 206 21.51 -16.48 -19.37
CA GLY A 206 22.23 -15.28 -19.84
C GLY A 206 21.89 -13.99 -19.07
N GLN A 207 21.17 -14.08 -17.95
CA GLN A 207 20.83 -12.95 -17.10
C GLN A 207 21.90 -12.75 -16.02
N ASP A 208 22.85 -11.83 -16.25
CA ASP A 208 23.93 -11.55 -15.28
C ASP A 208 23.47 -10.70 -14.09
N ASN A 209 22.45 -9.85 -14.28
CA ASN A 209 21.90 -8.98 -13.25
C ASN A 209 20.57 -9.51 -12.72
N ASN A 210 20.46 -9.66 -11.39
CA ASN A 210 19.28 -10.13 -10.66
C ASN A 210 18.52 -11.33 -11.28
N PRO A 211 19.20 -12.42 -11.70
CA PRO A 211 18.54 -13.59 -12.29
C PRO A 211 17.51 -14.26 -11.36
N GLU A 212 17.68 -14.13 -10.05
CA GLU A 212 16.77 -14.64 -9.02
C GLU A 212 15.45 -13.87 -8.92
N TRP A 213 15.36 -12.70 -9.57
CA TRP A 213 14.19 -11.82 -9.59
C TRP A 213 13.53 -11.73 -10.97
N LYS A 214 13.87 -12.65 -11.88
CA LYS A 214 13.37 -12.70 -13.25
C LYS A 214 12.58 -13.99 -13.46
N THR A 215 11.27 -13.88 -13.65
CA THR A 215 10.38 -15.02 -13.89
C THR A 215 10.50 -15.53 -15.33
N VAL A 216 10.11 -16.78 -15.55
CA VAL A 216 10.33 -17.51 -16.81
C VAL A 216 9.00 -17.93 -17.43
N VAL A 217 8.94 -17.92 -18.77
CA VAL A 217 7.81 -18.41 -19.57
C VAL A 217 8.29 -19.44 -20.59
N TYR A 218 7.36 -20.22 -21.15
CA TYR A 218 7.61 -21.06 -22.32
C TYR A 218 7.23 -20.29 -23.59
N ASP A 219 8.13 -20.20 -24.57
CA ASP A 219 7.88 -19.45 -25.81
C ASP A 219 7.35 -20.36 -26.93
N GLU A 220 6.15 -20.08 -27.44
CA GLU A 220 5.54 -20.84 -28.54
C GLU A 220 6.33 -20.72 -29.84
N ASN A 221 7.03 -19.61 -30.07
CA ASN A 221 7.74 -19.38 -31.33
C ASN A 221 8.97 -20.28 -31.48
N THR A 222 9.63 -20.59 -30.36
CA THR A 222 10.91 -21.29 -30.36
C THR A 222 10.86 -22.66 -29.66
N GLY A 223 9.86 -22.92 -28.82
CA GLY A 223 9.75 -24.14 -28.02
C GLY A 223 10.73 -24.18 -26.83
N TYR A 224 11.33 -23.05 -26.47
CA TYR A 224 12.28 -22.94 -25.37
C TYR A 224 11.77 -22.04 -24.24
N LEU A 225 12.39 -22.18 -23.07
CA LEU A 225 12.17 -21.29 -21.93
C LEU A 225 12.87 -19.96 -22.15
N VAL A 226 12.20 -18.85 -21.81
CA VAL A 226 12.75 -17.48 -21.93
C VAL A 226 12.38 -16.66 -20.69
N ALA A 227 13.22 -15.69 -20.33
CA ALA A 227 12.93 -14.70 -19.30
C ALA A 227 12.43 -13.42 -20.00
N PRO A 228 11.11 -13.16 -20.05
CA PRO A 228 10.60 -12.01 -20.79
C PRO A 228 10.94 -10.70 -20.05
N ASN A 229 11.02 -9.60 -20.81
CA ASN A 229 11.16 -8.25 -20.25
C ASN A 229 10.13 -7.96 -19.14
N GLY A 230 10.41 -6.98 -18.28
CA GLY A 230 9.43 -6.40 -17.36
C GLY A 230 9.42 -6.95 -15.93
N SER A 231 9.92 -8.17 -15.67
CA SER A 231 10.03 -8.67 -14.28
C SER A 231 10.92 -7.77 -13.41
N ILE A 232 10.72 -7.80 -12.10
CA ILE A 232 11.29 -6.79 -11.19
C ILE A 232 12.83 -6.76 -11.22
N GLY A 233 13.48 -7.89 -11.54
CA GLY A 233 14.93 -7.94 -11.74
C GLY A 233 15.46 -7.13 -12.94
N PHE A 234 14.60 -6.66 -13.84
CA PHE A 234 14.97 -5.74 -14.91
C PHE A 234 14.90 -4.26 -14.50
N ARG A 235 14.25 -3.95 -13.37
CA ARG A 235 14.03 -2.57 -12.91
C ARG A 235 15.28 -1.92 -12.33
N TRP A 236 16.09 -2.70 -11.62
CA TRP A 236 17.27 -2.23 -10.88
C TRP A 236 18.56 -2.85 -11.39
N GLY A 237 19.69 -2.16 -11.21
CA GLY A 237 21.01 -2.63 -11.67
C GLY A 237 21.22 -2.59 -13.19
N GLN A 238 20.17 -2.30 -13.96
CA GLN A 238 20.18 -2.19 -15.42
C GLN A 238 19.07 -1.23 -15.90
N SER A 239 18.93 -1.05 -17.21
CA SER A 239 17.93 -0.16 -17.81
C SER A 239 17.51 -0.63 -19.21
N GLY A 240 16.32 -0.23 -19.65
CA GLY A 240 15.84 -0.44 -21.03
C GLY A 240 15.04 -1.71 -21.29
N ALA A 241 14.93 -2.58 -20.28
CA ALA A 241 14.23 -3.87 -20.39
C ALA A 241 13.13 -4.06 -19.34
N TRP A 242 12.87 -3.04 -18.51
CA TRP A 242 11.72 -3.03 -17.61
C TRP A 242 10.50 -2.45 -18.35
N ASN A 243 9.99 -3.23 -19.30
CA ASN A 243 8.81 -2.90 -20.11
C ASN A 243 7.99 -4.17 -20.41
N LEU A 244 6.76 -3.99 -20.84
CA LEU A 244 5.83 -5.06 -21.23
C LEU A 244 5.87 -5.36 -22.74
N GLU A 245 6.97 -5.04 -23.41
CA GLU A 245 7.20 -5.54 -24.76
C GLU A 245 7.39 -7.07 -24.70
N MET A 246 6.82 -7.75 -25.67
CA MET A 246 6.91 -9.20 -25.80
C MET A 246 8.26 -9.62 -26.37
N ARG A 247 9.32 -9.43 -25.57
CA ARG A 247 10.70 -9.70 -25.94
C ARG A 247 11.39 -10.56 -24.89
N ASP A 248 12.31 -11.39 -25.36
CA ASP A 248 13.27 -12.10 -24.53
C ASP A 248 14.28 -11.09 -23.95
N GLY A 249 14.38 -11.05 -22.63
CA GLY A 249 15.26 -10.14 -21.91
C GLY A 249 16.75 -10.43 -22.09
N TYR A 250 17.13 -11.53 -22.76
CA TYR A 250 18.51 -11.77 -23.20
C TYR A 250 18.72 -11.41 -24.66
N SER A 251 18.03 -12.09 -25.59
CA SER A 251 18.30 -11.94 -27.03
C SER A 251 17.61 -10.74 -27.69
N GLY A 252 16.64 -10.12 -27.02
CA GLY A 252 15.82 -9.03 -27.57
C GLY A 252 14.82 -9.46 -28.65
N LYS A 253 14.77 -10.75 -28.99
CA LYS A 253 13.85 -11.30 -29.99
C LYS A 253 12.42 -11.34 -29.47
N ASP A 254 11.47 -11.32 -30.40
CA ASP A 254 10.05 -11.39 -30.08
C ASP A 254 9.69 -12.75 -29.46
N VAL A 255 8.89 -12.72 -28.39
CA VAL A 255 8.45 -13.88 -27.63
C VAL A 255 6.93 -13.98 -27.72
N LYS A 256 6.41 -15.21 -27.83
CA LYS A 256 4.99 -15.49 -27.70
C LYS A 256 4.79 -16.43 -26.50
N PRO A 257 4.60 -15.89 -25.28
CA PRO A 257 4.51 -16.71 -24.08
C PRO A 257 3.31 -17.65 -24.14
N GLN A 258 3.49 -18.95 -23.95
CA GLN A 258 2.43 -19.95 -23.97
C GLN A 258 1.57 -19.83 -22.72
N LEU A 259 0.24 -19.72 -22.90
CA LEU A 259 -0.69 -19.61 -21.76
C LEU A 259 -0.88 -20.95 -21.05
N THR A 260 -1.11 -22.04 -21.78
CA THR A 260 -1.38 -23.36 -21.20
C THR A 260 -0.40 -24.38 -21.74
N LEU A 261 0.07 -25.30 -20.89
CA LEU A 261 0.89 -26.43 -21.32
C LEU A 261 0.08 -27.55 -21.98
N LEU A 262 -1.26 -27.52 -21.93
CA LEU A 262 -2.10 -28.55 -22.54
C LEU A 262 -1.90 -28.60 -24.07
N GLY A 263 -1.67 -29.79 -24.60
CA GLY A 263 -1.23 -30.06 -25.97
C GLY A 263 0.29 -30.04 -26.18
N ASN A 264 1.07 -29.66 -25.16
CA ASN A 264 2.54 -29.64 -25.17
C ASN A 264 3.15 -30.06 -23.81
N GLU A 265 2.37 -30.75 -22.97
CA GLU A 265 2.80 -31.32 -21.70
C GLU A 265 3.67 -32.56 -21.90
N ASP A 266 4.46 -32.90 -20.88
CA ASP A 266 5.14 -34.19 -20.82
C ASP A 266 4.27 -35.23 -20.11
N GLU A 267 3.46 -34.79 -19.14
CA GLU A 267 2.51 -35.63 -18.41
C GLU A 267 1.35 -34.82 -17.81
N ILE A 268 0.28 -35.52 -17.46
CA ILE A 268 -0.83 -35.02 -16.64
C ILE A 268 -0.63 -35.53 -15.22
N VAL A 269 -0.62 -34.62 -14.24
CA VAL A 269 -0.43 -34.97 -12.82
C VAL A 269 -1.52 -34.39 -11.94
N GLU A 270 -1.76 -35.03 -10.80
CA GLU A 270 -2.66 -34.54 -9.77
C GLU A 270 -1.95 -33.52 -8.88
N VAL A 271 -2.51 -32.32 -8.77
CA VAL A 271 -2.02 -31.24 -7.90
C VAL A 271 -3.10 -30.88 -6.88
N ALA A 272 -2.71 -30.73 -5.62
CA ALA A 272 -3.59 -30.43 -4.51
C ALA A 272 -3.66 -28.93 -4.21
N PHE A 273 -4.88 -28.43 -3.99
CA PHE A 273 -5.19 -27.03 -3.68
C PHE A 273 -5.83 -26.91 -2.31
N PRO A 274 -5.43 -25.91 -1.48
CA PRO A 274 -6.08 -25.67 -0.20
C PRO A 274 -7.53 -25.25 -0.40
N TYR A 275 -8.41 -25.71 0.49
CA TYR A 275 -9.83 -25.40 0.46
C TYR A 275 -10.37 -25.13 1.86
N PHE A 276 -11.02 -23.96 2.02
CA PHE A 276 -11.51 -23.48 3.31
C PHE A 276 -13.03 -23.33 3.36
N GLY A 277 -13.77 -23.81 2.35
CA GLY A 277 -15.23 -23.73 2.35
C GLY A 277 -15.91 -24.71 3.32
N GLY A 278 -15.15 -25.61 3.96
CA GLY A 278 -15.59 -26.43 5.10
C GLY A 278 -16.59 -27.55 4.79
N ASP A 279 -16.93 -27.78 3.52
CA ASP A 279 -17.88 -28.81 3.09
C ASP A 279 -17.28 -29.90 2.19
N GLN A 280 -15.96 -29.89 2.03
CA GLN A 280 -15.15 -30.89 1.32
C GLN A 280 -13.82 -31.07 2.06
N ASP A 281 -12.95 -31.95 1.56
CA ASP A 281 -11.58 -32.10 2.07
C ASP A 281 -10.79 -30.79 1.96
N ASP A 282 -9.93 -30.55 2.96
CA ASP A 282 -9.08 -29.34 3.03
C ASP A 282 -8.07 -29.23 1.87
N LEU A 283 -7.84 -30.34 1.14
CA LEU A 283 -6.98 -30.40 -0.04
C LEU A 283 -7.71 -31.02 -1.23
N LEU A 284 -8.04 -30.19 -2.22
CA LEU A 284 -8.69 -30.60 -3.46
C LEU A 284 -7.65 -30.99 -4.50
N ALA A 285 -7.57 -32.28 -4.80
CA ALA A 285 -6.74 -32.81 -5.87
C ALA A 285 -7.40 -32.58 -7.24
N ARG A 286 -6.65 -32.05 -8.21
CA ARG A 286 -7.10 -31.81 -9.60
C ARG A 286 -5.97 -32.07 -10.61
N ASN A 287 -6.32 -32.68 -11.74
CA ASN A 287 -5.36 -32.99 -12.80
C ASN A 287 -4.99 -31.75 -13.62
N MET A 288 -3.71 -31.64 -13.98
CA MET A 288 -3.22 -30.58 -14.86
C MET A 288 -2.01 -30.98 -15.72
N PRO A 289 -1.82 -30.31 -16.87
CA PRO A 289 -0.65 -30.49 -17.72
C PRO A 289 0.61 -29.91 -17.07
N VAL A 290 1.70 -30.68 -17.10
CA VAL A 290 3.01 -30.22 -16.62
C VAL A 290 4.11 -30.55 -17.62
N LYS A 291 5.20 -29.79 -17.55
CA LYS A 291 6.48 -30.17 -18.17
C LYS A 291 7.50 -30.53 -17.12
N ILE A 292 8.44 -31.38 -17.48
CA ILE A 292 9.57 -31.79 -16.63
C ILE A 292 10.82 -31.09 -17.14
N ILE A 293 11.46 -30.33 -16.27
CA ILE A 293 12.71 -29.60 -16.59
C ILE A 293 13.79 -29.93 -15.57
N SER A 294 15.06 -29.75 -15.96
CA SER A 294 16.18 -29.91 -15.03
C SER A 294 16.48 -28.58 -14.32
N VAL A 295 16.35 -28.57 -13.00
CA VAL A 295 16.70 -27.45 -12.11
C VAL A 295 17.75 -27.92 -11.12
N GLY A 296 18.96 -27.35 -11.18
CA GLY A 296 20.07 -27.77 -10.32
C GLY A 296 20.41 -29.26 -10.42
N GLY A 297 20.21 -29.88 -11.60
CA GLY A 297 20.44 -31.30 -11.84
C GLY A 297 19.34 -32.24 -11.34
N ARG A 298 18.19 -31.71 -10.90
CA ARG A 298 17.00 -32.48 -10.49
C ARG A 298 15.87 -32.24 -11.46
N ASP A 299 15.07 -33.28 -11.71
CA ASP A 299 13.85 -33.17 -12.49
C ASP A 299 12.77 -32.48 -11.64
N VAL A 300 12.25 -31.37 -12.15
CA VAL A 300 11.22 -30.56 -11.51
C VAL A 300 10.04 -30.42 -12.46
N ARG A 301 8.84 -30.63 -11.92
CA ARG A 301 7.59 -30.39 -12.65
C ARG A 301 7.24 -28.92 -12.60
N ILE A 302 6.85 -28.37 -13.73
CA ILE A 302 6.40 -26.99 -13.86
C ILE A 302 5.02 -26.91 -14.49
N ALA A 303 4.21 -25.97 -14.02
CA ALA A 303 2.90 -25.62 -14.57
C ALA A 303 2.85 -24.11 -14.86
N THR A 304 1.96 -23.67 -15.75
CA THR A 304 1.69 -22.23 -15.90
C THR A 304 0.72 -21.77 -14.80
N VAL A 305 0.76 -20.49 -14.45
CA VAL A 305 -0.26 -19.88 -13.57
C VAL A 305 -1.66 -20.03 -14.17
N TYR A 306 -1.80 -19.99 -15.49
CA TYR A 306 -3.08 -20.19 -16.17
C TYR A 306 -3.64 -21.61 -15.95
N ASP A 307 -2.81 -22.65 -16.07
CA ASP A 307 -3.21 -24.03 -15.79
C ASP A 307 -3.58 -24.22 -14.32
N LEU A 308 -2.79 -23.64 -13.41
CA LEU A 308 -3.09 -23.60 -11.97
C LEU A 308 -4.42 -22.90 -11.70
N THR A 309 -4.72 -21.80 -12.39
CA THR A 309 -5.95 -21.03 -12.22
C THR A 309 -7.16 -21.82 -12.70
N LEU A 310 -7.13 -22.38 -13.92
CA LEU A 310 -8.21 -23.22 -14.43
C LEU A 310 -8.49 -24.43 -13.54
N ALA A 311 -7.43 -25.07 -13.03
CA ALA A 311 -7.56 -26.14 -12.05
C ALA A 311 -8.14 -25.63 -10.73
N ASN A 312 -7.67 -24.52 -10.16
CA ASN A 312 -8.20 -23.95 -8.92
C ASN A 312 -9.70 -23.60 -9.02
N TYR A 313 -10.18 -23.14 -10.19
CA TYR A 313 -11.60 -22.87 -10.42
C TYR A 313 -12.41 -24.12 -10.79
N GLY A 314 -11.79 -25.29 -10.93
CA GLY A 314 -12.47 -26.55 -11.25
C GLY A 314 -13.02 -26.58 -12.67
N VAL A 315 -12.34 -25.96 -13.64
CA VAL A 315 -12.75 -25.99 -15.05
C VAL A 315 -12.38 -27.34 -15.66
N ASP A 316 -13.36 -28.08 -16.16
CA ASP A 316 -13.11 -29.34 -16.86
C ASP A 316 -12.51 -29.10 -18.25
N ARG A 317 -11.33 -29.66 -18.47
CA ARG A 317 -10.52 -29.56 -19.69
C ARG A 317 -10.31 -30.91 -20.35
N GLY A 318 -11.04 -31.94 -19.94
CA GLY A 318 -10.93 -33.31 -20.46
C GLY A 318 -9.76 -34.10 -19.89
N LEU A 319 -9.21 -33.70 -18.75
CA LEU A 319 -8.03 -34.33 -18.11
C LEU A 319 -8.41 -35.47 -17.14
N GLY A 320 -9.70 -35.64 -16.84
CA GLY A 320 -10.18 -36.55 -15.80
C GLY A 320 -9.69 -36.16 -14.41
N GLY A 321 -9.86 -37.07 -13.44
CA GLY A 321 -9.47 -36.86 -12.04
C GLY A 321 -10.62 -36.44 -11.13
N PRO A 322 -10.38 -36.34 -9.81
CA PRO A 322 -11.40 -35.97 -8.84
C PRO A 322 -11.69 -34.46 -8.85
N ASN A 323 -12.74 -34.04 -8.12
CA ASN A 323 -13.08 -32.63 -7.86
C ASN A 323 -13.34 -31.77 -9.11
N LEU A 324 -13.89 -32.37 -10.17
CA LEU A 324 -14.32 -31.70 -11.40
C LEU A 324 -15.85 -31.76 -11.57
N PRO A 325 -16.50 -30.64 -11.90
CA PRO A 325 -17.92 -30.61 -12.23
C PRO A 325 -18.16 -31.07 -13.68
N THR A 326 -19.26 -31.78 -13.90
CA THR A 326 -19.82 -32.07 -15.22
C THR A 326 -20.78 -30.99 -15.69
N SER A 327 -21.35 -30.23 -14.76
CA SER A 327 -22.28 -29.13 -15.02
C SER A 327 -22.19 -28.03 -13.94
N TYR A 328 -22.77 -26.86 -14.21
CA TYR A 328 -22.89 -25.80 -13.20
C TYR A 328 -23.85 -26.16 -12.04
N ASP A 329 -24.63 -27.23 -12.19
CA ASP A 329 -25.55 -27.71 -11.16
C ASP A 329 -24.90 -28.66 -10.13
N ASP A 330 -23.67 -29.09 -10.41
CA ASP A 330 -22.93 -29.99 -9.55
C ASP A 330 -22.36 -29.21 -8.36
N ASN A 331 -22.60 -29.68 -7.13
CA ASN A 331 -22.06 -29.05 -5.92
C ASN A 331 -20.56 -29.36 -5.73
N VAL A 332 -19.73 -28.86 -6.65
CA VAL A 332 -18.27 -28.94 -6.62
C VAL A 332 -17.72 -27.55 -6.29
N PRO A 333 -16.66 -27.43 -5.46
CA PRO A 333 -16.08 -26.14 -5.08
C PRO A 333 -15.92 -25.18 -6.26
N TYR A 334 -16.46 -23.97 -6.06
CA TYR A 334 -16.47 -22.83 -6.99
C TYR A 334 -17.41 -22.93 -8.20
N THR A 335 -18.33 -23.88 -8.25
CA THR A 335 -19.44 -23.87 -9.22
C THR A 335 -20.57 -22.91 -8.80
N PRO A 336 -21.48 -22.53 -9.71
CA PRO A 336 -22.70 -21.81 -9.36
C PRO A 336 -23.58 -22.52 -8.32
N ALA A 337 -23.75 -23.85 -8.40
CA ALA A 337 -24.48 -24.63 -7.39
C ALA A 337 -23.82 -24.58 -6.01
N TRP A 338 -22.50 -24.64 -5.97
CA TRP A 338 -21.72 -24.47 -4.74
C TRP A 338 -21.89 -23.07 -4.16
N ALA A 339 -21.76 -22.02 -4.97
CA ALA A 339 -21.90 -20.65 -4.47
C ALA A 339 -23.32 -20.36 -3.98
N GLU A 340 -24.36 -20.91 -4.62
CA GLU A 340 -25.75 -20.78 -4.14
C GLU A 340 -25.91 -21.31 -2.71
N LYS A 341 -25.26 -22.44 -2.38
CA LYS A 341 -25.24 -22.99 -1.01
C LYS A 341 -24.52 -22.06 -0.02
N HIS A 342 -23.39 -21.46 -0.43
CA HIS A 342 -22.51 -20.69 0.46
C HIS A 342 -22.95 -19.23 0.65
N CYS A 343 -23.41 -18.58 -0.42
CA CYS A 343 -23.79 -17.16 -0.39
C CYS A 343 -25.30 -16.92 -0.50
N GLY A 344 -26.10 -17.92 -0.89
CA GLY A 344 -27.56 -17.79 -1.01
C GLY A 344 -28.06 -17.12 -2.29
N VAL A 345 -27.17 -16.68 -3.20
CA VAL A 345 -27.56 -16.11 -4.49
C VAL A 345 -27.98 -17.23 -5.45
N PRO A 346 -29.14 -17.12 -6.13
CA PRO A 346 -29.58 -18.14 -7.08
C PRO A 346 -28.56 -18.38 -8.18
N ARG A 347 -28.20 -19.64 -8.42
CA ARG A 347 -27.18 -20.03 -9.41
C ARG A 347 -27.47 -19.50 -10.82
N ALA A 348 -28.75 -19.39 -11.18
CA ALA A 348 -29.19 -18.85 -12.47
C ALA A 348 -28.80 -17.38 -12.63
N ASP A 349 -28.88 -16.58 -11.57
CA ASP A 349 -28.49 -15.18 -11.58
C ASP A 349 -26.97 -15.05 -11.62
N ILE A 350 -26.24 -15.90 -10.88
CA ILE A 350 -24.77 -15.99 -10.95
C ILE A 350 -24.31 -16.24 -12.39
N ILE A 351 -24.88 -17.26 -13.04
CA ILE A 351 -24.56 -17.61 -14.42
C ILE A 351 -24.90 -16.46 -15.38
N THR A 352 -26.08 -15.86 -15.22
CA THR A 352 -26.54 -14.77 -16.10
C THR A 352 -25.61 -13.56 -16.01
N VAL A 353 -25.35 -13.08 -14.79
CA VAL A 353 -24.51 -11.89 -14.57
C VAL A 353 -23.07 -12.16 -15.01
N ALA A 354 -22.50 -13.33 -14.71
CA ALA A 354 -21.14 -13.69 -15.14
C ALA A 354 -21.01 -13.71 -16.66
N ARG A 355 -21.97 -14.33 -17.35
CA ARG A 355 -21.97 -14.44 -18.81
C ARG A 355 -22.13 -13.08 -19.48
N GLU A 356 -23.09 -12.27 -19.02
CA GLU A 356 -23.31 -10.92 -19.58
C GLU A 356 -22.13 -9.98 -19.32
N PHE A 357 -21.52 -10.07 -18.13
CA PHE A 357 -20.34 -9.29 -17.78
C PHE A 357 -19.16 -9.58 -18.71
N ALA A 358 -18.87 -10.86 -18.95
CA ALA A 358 -17.80 -11.29 -19.86
C ALA A 358 -18.14 -11.02 -21.34
N ASP A 359 -19.36 -11.31 -21.78
CA ASP A 359 -19.80 -11.03 -23.15
C ASP A 359 -19.72 -9.54 -23.49
N ASN A 360 -20.09 -8.65 -22.55
CA ASN A 360 -19.89 -7.21 -22.72
C ASN A 360 -18.41 -6.86 -22.85
N ALA A 361 -17.55 -7.39 -21.97
CA ALA A 361 -16.12 -7.11 -22.00
C ALA A 361 -15.46 -7.60 -23.31
N ASP A 362 -15.84 -8.78 -23.81
CA ASP A 362 -15.35 -9.31 -25.09
C ASP A 362 -15.74 -8.38 -26.26
N LYS A 363 -17.03 -8.03 -26.36
CA LYS A 363 -17.56 -7.17 -27.43
C LYS A 363 -16.98 -5.76 -27.43
N THR A 364 -16.69 -5.23 -26.24
CA THR A 364 -16.28 -3.82 -26.08
C THR A 364 -14.79 -3.65 -25.81
N HIS A 365 -14.04 -4.76 -25.75
CA HIS A 365 -12.63 -4.80 -25.41
C HIS A 365 -12.37 -4.19 -24.02
N GLY A 366 -13.06 -4.74 -23.02
CA GLY A 366 -12.78 -4.50 -21.61
C GLY A 366 -13.68 -3.48 -20.90
N LYS A 367 -14.79 -2.99 -21.50
CA LYS A 367 -15.65 -1.96 -20.87
C LYS A 367 -16.67 -2.50 -19.87
N SER A 368 -16.25 -3.48 -19.06
CA SER A 368 -16.96 -3.95 -17.88
C SER A 368 -16.22 -3.48 -16.63
N MET A 369 -16.93 -2.85 -15.70
CA MET A 369 -16.34 -2.24 -14.50
C MET A 369 -17.03 -2.73 -13.23
N VAL A 370 -16.26 -2.81 -12.13
CA VAL A 370 -16.81 -3.06 -10.80
C VAL A 370 -16.47 -1.91 -9.87
N ILE A 371 -17.50 -1.20 -9.40
CA ILE A 371 -17.42 -0.22 -8.32
C ILE A 371 -17.56 -0.96 -6.99
N LEU A 372 -16.57 -0.83 -6.12
CA LEU A 372 -16.50 -1.55 -4.85
C LEU A 372 -15.97 -0.69 -3.71
N GLY A 373 -16.20 -1.13 -2.47
CA GLY A 373 -15.82 -0.35 -1.29
C GLY A 373 -15.87 -1.11 0.04
N ALA A 374 -15.96 -0.35 1.13
CA ALA A 374 -15.74 -0.82 2.50
C ALA A 374 -16.59 -2.01 2.94
N ALA A 375 -17.79 -2.23 2.39
CA ALA A 375 -18.61 -3.38 2.79
C ALA A 375 -17.97 -4.72 2.40
N LEU A 376 -17.02 -4.70 1.45
CA LEU A 376 -16.15 -5.82 1.10
C LEU A 376 -14.78 -5.69 1.77
N ASN A 377 -14.21 -4.48 1.81
CA ASN A 377 -12.84 -4.27 2.27
C ASN A 377 -12.66 -4.43 3.79
N HIS A 378 -13.71 -4.21 4.57
CA HIS A 378 -13.64 -4.24 6.04
C HIS A 378 -13.82 -5.66 6.63
N TRP A 379 -13.79 -6.69 5.79
CA TRP A 379 -13.72 -8.09 6.25
C TRP A 379 -12.28 -8.51 6.49
N TYR A 380 -12.08 -9.47 7.40
CA TYR A 380 -10.75 -10.03 7.67
C TYR A 380 -10.10 -10.60 6.40
N HIS A 381 -10.87 -11.38 5.62
CA HIS A 381 -10.48 -11.92 4.32
C HIS A 381 -10.88 -11.01 3.15
N ASN A 382 -10.70 -9.70 3.30
CA ASN A 382 -11.01 -8.74 2.21
C ASN A 382 -10.20 -9.02 0.94
N ASP A 383 -8.99 -9.53 1.08
CA ASP A 383 -8.10 -9.87 0.00
C ASP A 383 -8.68 -10.97 -0.90
N MET A 384 -9.34 -11.98 -0.33
CA MET A 384 -10.04 -13.03 -1.08
C MET A 384 -11.23 -12.47 -1.86
N ILE A 385 -12.03 -11.61 -1.22
CA ILE A 385 -13.18 -10.97 -1.87
C ILE A 385 -12.71 -10.09 -3.03
N TYR A 386 -11.71 -9.25 -2.79
CA TYR A 386 -11.15 -8.36 -3.80
C TYR A 386 -10.48 -9.14 -4.92
N ARG A 387 -9.62 -10.13 -4.62
CA ARG A 387 -8.97 -10.96 -5.64
C ARG A 387 -10.00 -11.73 -6.47
N GLY A 388 -11.09 -12.20 -5.87
CA GLY A 388 -12.21 -12.78 -6.61
C GLY A 388 -12.73 -11.84 -7.70
N ILE A 389 -13.05 -10.59 -7.34
CA ILE A 389 -13.55 -9.57 -8.27
C ILE A 389 -12.47 -9.11 -9.26
N ILE A 390 -11.25 -8.89 -8.80
CA ILE A 390 -10.11 -8.49 -9.63
C ILE A 390 -9.83 -9.56 -10.68
N ASN A 391 -9.92 -10.85 -10.33
CA ASN A 391 -9.79 -11.95 -11.28
C ASN A 391 -10.84 -11.86 -12.40
N LEU A 392 -12.12 -11.55 -12.09
CA LEU A 392 -13.15 -11.33 -13.11
C LEU A 392 -12.71 -10.27 -14.12
N LEU A 393 -12.18 -9.15 -13.63
CA LEU A 393 -11.74 -8.03 -14.44
C LEU A 393 -10.49 -8.37 -15.27
N MET A 394 -9.49 -9.00 -14.66
CA MET A 394 -8.24 -9.38 -15.33
C MET A 394 -8.45 -10.44 -16.41
N MET A 395 -9.30 -11.45 -16.15
CA MET A 395 -9.59 -12.49 -17.14
C MET A 395 -10.50 -12.01 -18.27
N CYS A 396 -11.23 -10.91 -18.07
CA CYS A 396 -12.02 -10.24 -19.09
C CYS A 396 -11.31 -9.02 -19.71
N GLY A 397 -10.01 -8.82 -19.45
CA GLY A 397 -9.21 -7.74 -20.05
C GLY A 397 -9.63 -6.32 -19.65
N CYS A 398 -10.32 -6.13 -18.53
CA CYS A 398 -10.94 -4.85 -18.20
C CYS A 398 -9.98 -3.82 -17.56
N ILE A 399 -8.90 -4.27 -16.92
CA ILE A 399 -7.96 -3.36 -16.23
C ILE A 399 -7.17 -2.55 -17.27
N GLY A 400 -7.10 -1.23 -17.10
CA GLY A 400 -6.41 -0.31 -18.00
C GLY A 400 -7.19 0.11 -19.24
N GLN A 401 -8.47 -0.27 -19.36
CA GLN A 401 -9.36 0.15 -20.44
C GLN A 401 -10.37 1.18 -19.94
N SER A 402 -10.50 2.32 -20.62
CA SER A 402 -11.50 3.33 -20.25
C SER A 402 -12.93 2.77 -20.32
N GLY A 403 -13.68 2.94 -19.24
CA GLY A 403 -14.98 2.29 -19.02
C GLY A 403 -14.91 0.89 -18.42
N GLY A 404 -13.71 0.41 -18.13
CA GLY A 404 -13.42 -0.90 -17.56
C GLY A 404 -12.63 -0.82 -16.27
N GLY A 405 -12.62 -1.93 -15.53
CA GLY A 405 -11.62 -2.16 -14.50
C GLY A 405 -12.11 -2.11 -13.06
N TRP A 406 -11.15 -2.04 -12.16
CA TRP A 406 -11.35 -2.09 -10.71
C TRP A 406 -11.51 -0.67 -10.17
N ALA A 407 -12.72 -0.34 -9.72
CA ALA A 407 -13.09 0.99 -9.25
C ALA A 407 -13.35 0.96 -7.74
N HIS A 408 -12.27 0.83 -6.98
CA HIS A 408 -12.28 0.86 -5.52
C HIS A 408 -12.39 2.29 -4.99
N TYR A 409 -13.39 2.53 -4.17
CA TYR A 409 -13.50 3.81 -3.49
C TYR A 409 -13.72 3.54 -2.01
N VAL A 410 -13.09 4.35 -1.16
CA VAL A 410 -13.12 4.27 0.31
C VAL A 410 -13.01 5.70 0.88
N GLY A 411 -11.92 6.04 1.58
CA GLY A 411 -11.49 7.39 1.88
C GLY A 411 -10.79 8.09 0.70
N GLN A 412 -10.49 9.38 0.89
CA GLN A 412 -9.89 10.27 -0.11
C GLN A 412 -8.36 10.13 -0.13
N GLU A 413 -7.83 8.99 -0.56
CA GLU A 413 -6.39 8.68 -0.43
C GLU A 413 -5.51 9.47 -1.43
N LYS A 414 -6.03 9.72 -2.64
CA LYS A 414 -5.23 10.20 -3.78
C LYS A 414 -4.87 11.68 -3.68
N LEU A 415 -3.76 11.95 -3.01
CA LEU A 415 -3.05 13.23 -3.05
C LEU A 415 -2.30 13.33 -4.37
N ARG A 416 -2.91 13.98 -5.37
CA ARG A 416 -2.37 14.02 -6.74
C ARG A 416 -0.94 14.57 -6.82
N PRO A 417 -0.60 15.75 -6.28
CA PRO A 417 0.76 16.31 -6.33
C PRO A 417 1.73 15.64 -5.32
N GLN A 418 1.81 14.31 -5.35
CA GLN A 418 2.44 13.47 -4.32
C GLN A 418 3.90 13.85 -4.03
N THR A 419 4.71 14.00 -5.07
CA THR A 419 6.15 14.24 -4.94
C THR A 419 6.49 15.71 -4.68
N GLY A 420 5.55 16.64 -4.87
CA GLY A 420 5.69 18.00 -4.36
C GLY A 420 5.33 18.13 -2.88
N TRP A 421 4.36 17.33 -2.41
CA TRP A 421 3.91 17.32 -1.02
C TRP A 421 4.82 16.55 -0.06
N ALA A 422 5.27 15.35 -0.45
CA ALA A 422 6.08 14.49 0.43
C ALA A 422 7.31 15.19 1.03
N PRO A 423 8.13 15.96 0.28
CA PRO A 423 9.28 16.63 0.88
C PRO A 423 8.91 17.70 1.90
N LEU A 424 7.81 18.42 1.69
CA LEU A 424 7.28 19.37 2.66
C LEU A 424 6.81 18.64 3.93
N ALA A 425 5.92 17.66 3.77
CA ALA A 425 5.23 17.00 4.85
C ALA A 425 6.15 16.17 5.75
N PHE A 426 7.20 15.57 5.22
CA PHE A 426 8.11 14.73 5.99
C PHE A 426 9.48 15.38 6.22
N GLY A 427 9.63 16.67 5.93
CA GLY A 427 10.89 17.39 6.10
C GLY A 427 12.04 16.84 5.24
N LEU A 428 11.74 16.20 4.11
CA LEU A 428 12.74 15.53 3.24
C LEU A 428 13.61 16.51 2.45
N ASP A 429 13.25 17.78 2.49
CA ASP A 429 14.07 18.91 2.06
C ASP A 429 15.23 19.19 3.03
N TRP A 430 15.13 18.77 4.30
CA TRP A 430 16.16 18.94 5.33
C TRP A 430 16.82 17.64 5.77
N HIS A 431 16.04 16.58 5.97
CA HIS A 431 16.47 15.31 6.57
C HIS A 431 15.88 14.13 5.82
N ARG A 432 16.69 13.12 5.53
CA ARG A 432 16.21 11.84 4.96
C ARG A 432 16.86 10.69 5.74
N PRO A 433 16.11 9.65 6.15
CA PRO A 433 14.65 9.49 6.08
C PRO A 433 13.89 10.12 7.27
N SER A 434 12.56 10.18 7.17
CA SER A 434 11.63 10.41 8.29
C SER A 434 11.23 9.08 8.97
N ARG A 435 10.65 9.12 10.17
CA ARG A 435 10.04 7.94 10.80
C ARG A 435 8.56 7.83 10.44
N GLN A 436 8.22 6.85 9.60
CA GLN A 436 6.83 6.48 9.31
C GLN A 436 6.52 5.15 10.00
N MET A 437 5.26 4.96 10.42
CA MET A 437 4.82 3.75 11.14
C MET A 437 3.47 3.27 10.64
N ASN A 438 3.30 1.97 10.45
CA ASN A 438 2.02 1.38 10.12
C ASN A 438 1.14 1.25 11.39
N SER A 439 0.04 2.01 11.43
CA SER A 439 -0.71 2.31 12.65
C SER A 439 -1.48 1.11 13.20
N THR A 440 -1.87 0.14 12.37
CA THR A 440 -2.52 -1.09 12.84
C THR A 440 -1.61 -1.84 13.82
N SER A 441 -0.35 -2.10 13.46
CA SER A 441 0.61 -2.78 14.34
C SER A 441 0.94 -1.93 15.56
N TYR A 442 1.10 -0.62 15.36
CA TYR A 442 1.37 0.32 16.45
C TYR A 442 0.27 0.29 17.52
N PHE A 443 -1.00 0.45 17.13
CA PHE A 443 -2.10 0.43 18.07
C PHE A 443 -2.36 -0.97 18.61
N TYR A 444 -2.19 -2.03 17.83
CA TYR A 444 -2.29 -3.40 18.32
C TYR A 444 -1.32 -3.65 19.47
N ALA A 445 -0.06 -3.22 19.34
CA ALA A 445 0.97 -3.31 20.37
C ALA A 445 0.71 -2.39 21.58
N HIS A 446 0.53 -1.09 21.34
CA HIS A 446 0.55 -0.08 22.41
C HIS A 446 -0.79 0.12 23.13
N THR A 447 -1.91 -0.24 22.48
CA THR A 447 -3.19 -0.39 23.19
C THR A 447 -3.35 -1.79 23.78
N SER A 448 -2.32 -2.63 23.68
CA SER A 448 -2.24 -3.96 24.25
C SER A 448 -3.41 -4.89 23.86
N GLN A 449 -4.01 -4.66 22.70
CA GLN A 449 -5.07 -5.53 22.14
C GLN A 449 -4.57 -6.96 21.91
N TRP A 450 -3.29 -7.12 21.60
CA TRP A 450 -2.63 -8.42 21.45
C TRP A 450 -2.72 -9.32 22.68
N ARG A 451 -2.89 -8.74 23.87
CA ARG A 451 -3.07 -9.49 25.12
C ARG A 451 -4.42 -10.21 25.17
N HIS A 452 -5.37 -9.83 24.32
CA HIS A 452 -6.73 -10.35 24.29
C HIS A 452 -7.05 -11.05 22.96
N GLU A 453 -6.03 -11.33 22.15
CA GLU A 453 -6.20 -11.96 20.84
C GLU A 453 -6.80 -13.36 21.00
N LYS A 454 -7.81 -13.66 20.17
CA LYS A 454 -8.48 -14.96 20.16
C LYS A 454 -8.19 -15.77 18.93
N LEU A 455 -7.80 -15.12 17.82
CA LEU A 455 -7.46 -15.81 16.59
C LEU A 455 -6.06 -16.43 16.73
N ALA A 456 -5.97 -17.75 16.74
CA ALA A 456 -4.69 -18.44 16.67
C ALA A 456 -4.18 -18.51 15.23
N ALA A 457 -2.85 -18.46 15.05
CA ALA A 457 -2.25 -18.62 13.72
C ALA A 457 -2.64 -19.97 13.08
N SER A 458 -2.73 -21.03 13.89
CA SER A 458 -3.13 -22.37 13.43
C SER A 458 -4.51 -22.44 12.78
N GLU A 459 -5.40 -21.47 13.02
CA GLU A 459 -6.76 -21.45 12.45
C GLU A 459 -6.80 -20.89 11.02
N ILE A 460 -5.73 -20.23 10.58
CA ILE A 460 -5.66 -19.54 9.29
C ILE A 460 -4.49 -20.01 8.42
N LEU A 461 -3.75 -21.05 8.84
CA LEU A 461 -2.69 -21.65 8.04
C LEU A 461 -3.28 -22.55 6.96
N SER A 462 -2.58 -22.60 5.82
CA SER A 462 -2.81 -23.60 4.79
C SER A 462 -2.60 -25.02 5.37
N PRO A 463 -3.41 -26.02 4.98
CA PRO A 463 -3.19 -27.42 5.35
C PRO A 463 -1.82 -27.96 4.95
N THR A 464 -1.13 -27.30 4.02
CA THR A 464 0.22 -27.66 3.52
C THR A 464 1.35 -26.87 4.17
N ALA A 465 1.03 -25.97 5.11
CA ALA A 465 2.00 -25.10 5.76
C ALA A 465 2.87 -25.86 6.77
N ASN A 466 4.00 -25.26 7.14
CA ASN A 466 4.75 -25.73 8.30
C ASN A 466 3.93 -25.55 9.59
N LYS A 467 3.53 -26.66 10.21
CA LYS A 467 2.71 -26.68 11.43
C LYS A 467 3.34 -25.95 12.62
N ASP A 468 4.67 -25.81 12.67
CA ASP A 468 5.36 -25.05 13.71
C ASP A 468 4.98 -23.56 13.73
N LEU A 469 4.45 -23.04 12.61
CA LEU A 469 3.92 -21.67 12.54
C LEU A 469 2.67 -21.49 13.41
N GLY A 470 1.90 -22.55 13.64
CA GLY A 470 0.65 -22.52 14.40
C GLY A 470 0.84 -22.20 15.89
N ASP A 471 2.04 -22.43 16.43
CA ASP A 471 2.37 -22.14 17.82
C ASP A 471 2.60 -20.65 18.12
N TYR A 472 2.77 -19.82 17.09
CA TYR A 472 3.05 -18.41 17.27
C TYR A 472 1.76 -17.61 17.42
N ARG A 473 1.83 -16.52 18.18
CA ARG A 473 0.74 -15.53 18.25
C ARG A 473 0.92 -14.50 17.14
N LEU A 474 -0.16 -13.82 16.74
CA LEU A 474 -0.12 -12.87 15.62
C LEU A 474 0.91 -11.76 15.82
N ILE A 475 1.10 -11.28 17.06
CA ILE A 475 2.14 -10.27 17.36
C ILE A 475 3.57 -10.79 17.11
N ASP A 476 3.81 -12.11 17.24
CA ASP A 476 5.13 -12.70 16.98
C ASP A 476 5.51 -12.61 15.50
N PHE A 477 4.53 -12.68 14.59
CA PHE A 477 4.75 -12.46 13.17
C PHE A 477 5.09 -10.99 12.90
N ASN A 478 4.47 -10.05 13.60
CA ASN A 478 4.78 -8.63 13.48
C ASN A 478 6.21 -8.32 13.92
N VAL A 479 6.64 -8.81 15.10
CA VAL A 479 8.01 -8.62 15.61
C VAL A 479 9.04 -9.22 14.65
N ARG A 480 8.74 -10.39 14.06
CA ARG A 480 9.55 -10.99 12.99
C ARG A 480 9.66 -10.10 11.76
N ALA A 481 8.51 -9.60 11.27
CA ALA A 481 8.47 -8.72 10.12
C ALA A 481 9.26 -7.42 10.37
N GLU A 482 9.12 -6.81 11.55
CA GLU A 482 9.87 -5.62 11.97
C GLU A 482 11.38 -5.86 11.94
N ARG A 483 11.87 -6.91 12.60
CA ARG A 483 13.32 -7.19 12.66
C ARG A 483 13.91 -7.62 11.33
N MET A 484 13.13 -8.24 10.45
CA MET A 484 13.56 -8.60 9.09
C MET A 484 13.50 -7.41 8.12
N GLY A 485 13.01 -6.25 8.59
CA GLY A 485 12.89 -5.05 7.78
C GLY A 485 11.66 -5.00 6.90
N TRP A 486 10.67 -5.85 7.07
CA TRP A 486 9.46 -5.86 6.26
C TRP A 486 8.45 -4.78 6.68
N LEU A 487 8.37 -4.51 7.99
CA LEU A 487 7.51 -3.49 8.56
C LEU A 487 8.34 -2.46 9.34
N PRO A 488 7.88 -1.20 9.46
CA PRO A 488 8.51 -0.23 10.34
C PRO A 488 8.25 -0.58 11.82
N SER A 489 9.09 -0.03 12.70
CA SER A 489 8.95 -0.12 14.16
C SER A 489 8.77 1.27 14.77
N ALA A 490 7.90 1.38 15.78
CA ALA A 490 7.77 2.58 16.60
C ALA A 490 7.25 2.26 18.02
N PRO A 491 8.01 2.62 19.06
CA PRO A 491 9.41 3.01 19.01
C PRO A 491 10.32 1.94 18.39
N GLN A 492 11.54 2.32 17.99
CA GLN A 492 12.41 1.48 17.16
C GLN A 492 13.23 0.50 17.98
N LEU A 493 13.99 1.03 18.94
CA LEU A 493 14.91 0.27 19.79
C LEU A 493 14.60 0.55 21.25
N ASP A 494 15.01 -0.36 22.14
CA ASP A 494 14.82 -0.25 23.59
C ASP A 494 15.74 0.75 24.30
N VAL A 495 16.62 1.37 23.52
CA VAL A 495 17.55 2.44 23.92
C VAL A 495 17.25 3.69 23.10
N ASN A 496 17.40 4.86 23.74
CA ASN A 496 17.30 6.15 23.05
C ASN A 496 18.29 6.18 21.86
N PRO A 497 17.82 6.35 20.60
CA PRO A 497 18.68 6.28 19.42
C PRO A 497 19.76 7.37 19.38
N LEU A 498 19.61 8.44 20.18
CA LEU A 498 20.63 9.49 20.34
C LEU A 498 21.82 9.00 21.20
N GLU A 499 21.58 8.10 22.16
CA GLU A 499 22.63 7.55 23.03
C GLU A 499 23.44 6.45 22.31
N ILE A 500 22.82 5.74 21.37
CA ILE A 500 23.51 4.74 20.53
C ILE A 500 24.64 5.37 19.74
N THR A 501 24.39 6.53 19.12
CA THR A 501 25.40 7.24 18.32
C THR A 501 26.51 7.82 19.21
N LYS A 502 26.19 8.30 20.42
CA LYS A 502 27.19 8.74 21.41
C LYS A 502 28.06 7.60 21.90
N ALA A 503 27.47 6.44 22.18
CA ALA A 503 28.21 5.25 22.60
C ALA A 503 29.13 4.75 21.48
N ALA A 504 28.67 4.76 20.23
CA ALA A 504 29.48 4.43 19.06
C ALA A 504 30.65 5.41 18.86
N ASP A 505 30.40 6.72 18.95
CA ASP A 505 31.43 7.77 18.88
C ASP A 505 32.48 7.58 20.01
N ALA A 506 32.04 7.29 21.24
CA ALA A 506 32.92 7.02 22.38
C ALA A 506 33.76 5.73 22.21
N ALA A 507 33.22 4.73 21.52
CA ALA A 507 33.93 3.49 21.18
C ALA A 507 34.83 3.62 19.94
N GLY A 508 34.72 4.71 19.17
CA GLY A 508 35.44 4.88 17.90
C GLY A 508 34.95 3.94 16.79
N ILE A 509 33.68 3.54 16.82
CA ILE A 509 33.06 2.61 15.86
C ILE A 509 31.99 3.36 15.07
N ASP A 510 31.81 3.03 13.79
CA ASP A 510 30.69 3.54 12.99
C ASP A 510 29.34 3.24 13.69
N PRO A 511 28.41 4.21 13.82
CA PRO A 511 27.17 4.02 14.56
C PRO A 511 26.27 2.90 14.03
N ILE A 512 26.24 2.66 12.72
CA ILE A 512 25.44 1.58 12.13
C ILE A 512 26.08 0.24 12.47
N LYS A 513 27.40 0.10 12.28
CA LYS A 513 28.14 -1.10 12.67
C LYS A 513 27.98 -1.40 14.16
N TYR A 514 28.14 -0.39 15.02
CA TYR A 514 27.95 -0.52 16.46
C TYR A 514 26.54 -1.03 16.78
N ALA A 515 25.50 -0.40 16.21
CA ALA A 515 24.11 -0.80 16.44
C ALA A 515 23.86 -2.25 16.00
N VAL A 516 24.32 -2.66 14.81
CA VAL A 516 24.19 -4.05 14.34
C VAL A 516 24.90 -5.03 15.27
N GLU A 517 26.11 -4.72 15.72
CA GLU A 517 26.85 -5.56 16.67
C GLU A 517 26.13 -5.70 18.01
N GLN A 518 25.57 -4.61 18.56
CA GLN A 518 24.82 -4.63 19.82
C GLN A 518 23.46 -5.34 19.68
N ILE A 519 22.80 -5.21 18.52
CA ILE A 519 21.54 -5.92 18.23
C ILE A 519 21.79 -7.42 18.12
N LYS A 520 22.84 -7.82 17.39
CA LYS A 520 23.22 -9.24 17.25
C LYS A 520 23.64 -9.87 18.57
N SER A 521 24.29 -9.12 19.46
CA SER A 521 24.67 -9.62 20.79
C SER A 521 23.50 -9.66 21.77
N GLY A 522 22.37 -9.01 21.45
CA GLY A 522 21.21 -8.86 22.32
C GLY A 522 21.36 -7.78 23.39
N ALA A 523 22.42 -6.96 23.33
CA ALA A 523 22.64 -5.83 24.23
C ALA A 523 21.69 -4.65 23.94
N ILE A 524 21.28 -4.48 22.69
CA ILE A 524 20.19 -3.62 22.25
C ILE A 524 19.12 -4.51 21.63
N LYS A 525 17.85 -4.23 21.91
CA LYS A 525 16.72 -4.99 21.36
C LYS A 525 15.80 -4.08 20.57
N PHE A 526 15.02 -4.69 19.68
CA PHE A 526 13.87 -4.01 19.09
C PHE A 526 12.84 -3.72 20.18
N ALA A 527 12.28 -2.51 20.19
CA ALA A 527 11.35 -2.11 21.25
C ALA A 527 10.07 -2.96 21.26
N CYS A 528 9.66 -3.48 20.09
CA CYS A 528 8.50 -4.36 19.93
C CYS A 528 8.65 -5.73 20.60
N GLU A 529 9.86 -6.14 21.02
CA GLU A 529 10.05 -7.37 21.81
C GLU A 529 9.54 -7.22 23.26
N ASP A 530 9.34 -5.99 23.76
CA ASP A 530 8.81 -5.72 25.10
C ASP A 530 8.00 -4.39 25.09
N PRO A 531 6.80 -4.36 24.49
CA PRO A 531 6.00 -3.15 24.30
C PRO A 531 5.33 -2.64 25.59
N ASP A 532 5.39 -3.42 26.68
CA ASP A 532 4.92 -3.02 28.01
C ASP A 532 6.06 -2.47 28.89
N ASN A 533 7.31 -2.48 28.40
CA ASN A 533 8.42 -1.81 29.07
C ASN A 533 8.21 -0.29 29.07
N PRO A 534 8.38 0.42 30.20
CA PRO A 534 8.29 1.88 30.25
C PRO A 534 9.25 2.65 29.35
N LYS A 535 10.30 2.00 28.86
CA LYS A 535 11.18 2.57 27.84
C LYS A 535 10.60 2.47 26.44
N ASN A 536 9.70 1.53 26.16
CA ASN A 536 9.33 1.08 24.81
C ASN A 536 7.94 1.50 24.34
N PHE A 537 7.14 2.15 25.18
CA PHE A 537 5.85 2.69 24.75
C PHE A 537 5.93 4.19 24.43
N PRO A 538 5.03 4.72 23.58
CA PRO A 538 4.93 6.15 23.31
C PRO A 538 4.53 6.94 24.56
N ARG A 539 5.03 8.18 24.65
CA ARG A 539 4.75 9.09 25.78
C ARG A 539 3.92 10.29 25.36
N ASN A 540 4.29 10.92 24.25
CA ASN A 540 3.56 12.07 23.75
C ASN A 540 2.83 11.70 22.46
N MET A 541 1.55 12.03 22.38
CA MET A 541 0.74 11.82 21.19
C MET A 541 0.07 13.12 20.74
N PHE A 542 0.18 13.40 19.45
CA PHE A 542 -0.57 14.46 18.78
C PHE A 542 -1.66 13.85 17.90
N VAL A 543 -2.89 14.34 18.02
CA VAL A 543 -4.00 13.98 17.15
C VAL A 543 -4.55 15.25 16.51
N TRP A 544 -4.53 15.33 15.18
CA TRP A 544 -5.13 16.45 14.47
C TRP A 544 -5.82 15.95 13.20
N ARG A 545 -6.91 16.63 12.81
CA ARG A 545 -7.76 16.23 11.67
C ARG A 545 -8.31 14.81 11.80
N SER A 546 -8.43 14.33 13.04
CA SER A 546 -8.82 12.97 13.39
C SER A 546 -9.61 12.97 14.69
N ASN A 547 -10.67 12.16 14.72
CA ASN A 547 -11.37 11.79 15.95
C ASN A 547 -11.00 10.34 16.33
N LEU A 548 -9.71 10.08 16.54
CA LEU A 548 -9.18 8.73 16.81
C LEU A 548 -10.01 7.97 17.87
N LEU A 549 -10.24 8.58 19.03
CA LEU A 549 -10.94 7.92 20.14
C LEU A 549 -12.46 7.82 19.95
N GLY A 550 -13.05 8.57 19.02
CA GLY A 550 -14.50 8.54 18.78
C GLY A 550 -14.92 8.03 17.41
N SER A 551 -13.99 7.54 16.59
CA SER A 551 -14.28 7.12 15.22
C SER A 551 -13.42 5.94 14.78
N SER A 552 -12.10 6.13 14.61
CA SER A 552 -11.26 5.13 13.96
C SER A 552 -10.58 4.14 14.91
N GLY A 553 -10.61 4.40 16.22
CA GLY A 553 -10.10 3.57 17.32
C GLY A 553 -10.80 2.22 17.44
N LYS A 554 -10.36 1.20 16.68
CA LYS A 554 -10.82 -0.18 16.89
C LYS A 554 -10.35 -0.66 18.25
N GLY A 555 -11.26 -1.21 19.04
CA GLY A 555 -10.98 -1.56 20.43
C GLY A 555 -10.91 -0.34 21.35
N HIS A 556 -11.86 0.59 21.25
CA HIS A 556 -11.93 1.84 22.03
C HIS A 556 -11.56 1.67 23.51
N GLU A 557 -12.15 0.70 24.20
CA GLU A 557 -11.90 0.47 25.63
C GLU A 557 -10.44 0.11 25.94
N TYR A 558 -9.72 -0.50 24.99
CA TYR A 558 -8.29 -0.79 25.11
C TYR A 558 -7.44 0.48 25.00
N PHE A 559 -7.86 1.47 24.20
CA PHE A 559 -7.22 2.80 24.21
C PHE A 559 -7.39 3.45 25.59
N LEU A 560 -8.60 3.46 26.13
CA LEU A 560 -8.91 4.06 27.42
C LEU A 560 -8.12 3.41 28.56
N LYS A 561 -8.01 2.08 28.56
CA LYS A 561 -7.25 1.32 29.55
C LYS A 561 -5.73 1.51 29.40
N TYR A 562 -5.19 1.13 28.26
CA TYR A 562 -3.75 0.93 28.12
C TYR A 562 -2.99 2.19 27.70
N LEU A 563 -3.58 3.05 26.85
CA LEU A 563 -2.94 4.32 26.50
C LEU A 563 -3.25 5.42 27.51
N LEU A 564 -4.51 5.58 27.92
CA LEU A 564 -4.95 6.71 28.75
C LEU A 564 -4.94 6.41 30.25
N GLY A 565 -5.03 5.14 30.67
CA GLY A 565 -5.07 4.78 32.10
C GLY A 565 -6.35 5.25 32.81
N THR A 566 -7.46 5.34 32.06
CA THR A 566 -8.75 5.82 32.53
C THR A 566 -9.71 4.68 32.87
N GLN A 567 -10.86 5.02 33.44
CA GLN A 567 -11.98 4.07 33.53
C GLN A 567 -12.33 3.54 32.14
N ASN A 568 -12.55 2.22 32.06
CA ASN A 568 -12.80 1.51 30.81
C ASN A 568 -13.78 0.35 31.05
N ALA A 569 -14.29 -0.22 29.96
CA ALA A 569 -15.21 -1.35 29.94
C ALA A 569 -14.63 -2.59 29.24
N VAL A 570 -13.33 -2.88 29.39
CA VAL A 570 -12.76 -4.16 28.95
C VAL A 570 -13.31 -5.28 29.84
N LEU A 571 -14.22 -6.10 29.32
CA LEU A 571 -14.93 -7.14 30.08
C LEU A 571 -14.23 -8.51 30.07
N GLY A 572 -13.52 -8.82 28.98
CA GLY A 572 -12.91 -10.13 28.79
C GLY A 572 -11.55 -10.25 29.50
N PRO A 573 -11.20 -11.44 30.01
CA PRO A 573 -9.86 -11.70 30.52
C PRO A 573 -8.81 -11.57 29.42
N ASP A 574 -7.55 -11.39 29.82
CA ASP A 574 -6.41 -11.49 28.91
C ASP A 574 -5.92 -12.94 28.77
N LEU A 575 -5.01 -13.20 27.84
CA LEU A 575 -4.45 -14.53 27.58
C LEU A 575 -3.82 -15.17 28.83
N GLY A 576 -3.21 -14.37 29.71
CA GLY A 576 -2.59 -14.85 30.94
C GLY A 576 -3.63 -15.33 31.94
N GLU A 577 -4.72 -14.59 32.11
CA GLU A 577 -5.86 -14.96 32.95
C GLU A 577 -6.60 -16.19 32.41
N LEU A 578 -6.66 -16.36 31.09
CA LEU A 578 -7.24 -17.53 30.44
C LEU A 578 -6.35 -18.78 30.52
N GLY A 579 -5.08 -18.64 30.90
CA GLY A 579 -4.10 -19.74 30.84
C GLY A 579 -3.75 -20.16 29.40
N GLU A 580 -3.98 -19.27 28.44
CA GLU A 580 -3.68 -19.49 27.03
C GLU A 580 -2.18 -19.36 26.74
N ALA A 581 -1.73 -19.93 25.63
CA ALA A 581 -0.33 -19.82 25.23
C ALA A 581 0.07 -18.33 25.03
N LYS A 582 1.20 -17.93 25.61
CA LYS A 582 1.78 -16.58 25.51
C LYS A 582 2.59 -16.43 24.21
N PRO A 583 2.83 -15.21 23.71
CA PRO A 583 3.71 -14.99 22.55
C PRO A 583 5.13 -15.52 22.80
N LYS A 584 5.81 -15.91 21.73
CA LYS A 584 7.20 -16.42 21.78
C LYS A 584 8.24 -15.34 21.56
N GLU A 585 7.89 -14.25 20.89
CA GLU A 585 8.80 -13.16 20.49
C GLU A 585 8.60 -11.89 21.34
N VAL A 586 7.53 -11.83 22.13
CA VAL A 586 7.18 -10.69 22.98
C VAL A 586 7.22 -11.09 24.45
N VAL A 587 7.85 -10.25 25.28
CA VAL A 587 7.88 -10.42 26.73
C VAL A 587 6.46 -10.24 27.30
N TRP A 588 5.99 -11.26 28.02
CA TRP A 588 4.71 -11.19 28.73
C TRP A 588 4.90 -10.70 30.17
N HIS A 589 4.22 -9.60 30.50
CA HIS A 589 4.03 -9.15 31.88
C HIS A 589 2.63 -9.53 32.35
N ASP A 590 2.50 -10.20 33.51
CA ASP A 590 1.19 -10.63 34.03
C ASP A 590 0.24 -9.46 34.29
N LYS A 591 0.78 -8.27 34.54
CA LYS A 591 0.03 -7.00 34.51
C LYS A 591 0.59 -6.15 33.40
N GLY A 592 -0.21 -5.92 32.35
CA GLY A 592 0.15 -5.02 31.26
C GLY A 592 0.28 -3.58 31.75
N ALA A 593 1.12 -2.79 31.07
CA ALA A 593 1.29 -1.37 31.39
C ALA A 593 0.05 -0.57 30.98
N GLU A 594 -0.50 0.22 31.90
CA GLU A 594 -1.66 1.11 31.69
C GLU A 594 -1.23 2.57 31.75
N GLY A 595 -1.99 3.47 31.11
CA GLY A 595 -1.67 4.91 31.10
C GLY A 595 -0.32 5.21 30.46
N LYS A 596 -0.03 4.59 29.30
CA LYS A 596 1.26 4.72 28.61
C LYS A 596 1.57 6.16 28.16
N LEU A 597 0.56 6.95 27.80
CA LEU A 597 0.74 8.33 27.37
C LEU A 597 0.92 9.27 28.56
N ASP A 598 1.99 10.06 28.52
CA ASP A 598 2.24 11.17 29.44
C ASP A 598 1.52 12.46 28.98
N LEU A 599 1.28 12.60 27.67
CA LEU A 599 0.62 13.77 27.09
C LEU A 599 -0.15 13.42 25.80
N LEU A 600 -1.45 13.72 25.78
CA LEU A 600 -2.30 13.71 24.59
C LEU A 600 -2.73 15.14 24.21
N VAL A 601 -2.28 15.60 23.04
CA VAL A 601 -2.62 16.91 22.46
C VAL A 601 -3.53 16.71 21.27
N THR A 602 -4.70 17.35 21.28
CA THR A 602 -5.64 17.32 20.14
C THR A 602 -5.87 18.70 19.55
N LEU A 603 -5.80 18.82 18.22
CA LEU A 603 -6.18 20.02 17.48
C LEU A 603 -7.52 19.77 16.79
N ASP A 604 -8.52 20.59 17.12
CA ASP A 604 -9.87 20.46 16.55
C ASP A 604 -10.59 21.81 16.62
N PHE A 605 -11.53 22.05 15.70
CA PHE A 605 -12.42 23.22 15.72
C PHE A 605 -13.71 22.94 16.51
N ARG A 606 -13.96 21.67 16.86
CA ARG A 606 -15.07 21.26 17.72
C ARG A 606 -14.57 20.37 18.85
N MET A 607 -15.28 20.34 19.98
CA MET A 607 -14.97 19.44 21.09
C MET A 607 -15.38 18.00 20.73
N SER A 608 -14.52 17.27 20.02
CA SER A 608 -14.75 15.87 19.65
C SER A 608 -14.52 14.92 20.83
N THR A 609 -14.84 13.62 20.65
CA THR A 609 -14.58 12.60 21.67
C THR A 609 -13.10 12.55 22.02
N THR A 610 -12.19 12.62 21.04
CA THR A 610 -10.76 12.68 21.33
C THR A 610 -10.42 13.91 22.18
N CYS A 611 -10.96 15.09 21.87
CA CYS A 611 -10.72 16.30 22.67
C CYS A 611 -11.17 16.12 24.13
N LEU A 612 -12.32 15.48 24.35
CA LEU A 612 -12.85 15.25 25.70
C LEU A 612 -11.94 14.41 26.59
N TYR A 613 -11.14 13.54 25.98
CA TYR A 613 -10.15 12.68 26.65
C TYR A 613 -8.72 13.21 26.58
N SER A 614 -8.47 14.36 25.94
CA SER A 614 -7.13 14.92 25.79
C SER A 614 -6.73 15.79 26.97
N ASP A 615 -5.43 15.86 27.24
CA ASP A 615 -4.88 16.76 28.26
C ASP A 615 -4.89 18.22 27.78
N ILE A 616 -4.59 18.43 26.50
CA ILE A 616 -4.58 19.75 25.86
C ILE A 616 -5.40 19.70 24.58
N VAL A 617 -6.34 20.65 24.46
CA VAL A 617 -7.11 20.90 23.24
C VAL A 617 -6.70 22.26 22.67
N LEU A 618 -6.27 22.26 21.41
CA LEU A 618 -5.86 23.46 20.69
C LEU A 618 -6.95 23.84 19.66
N PRO A 619 -7.47 25.07 19.69
CA PRO A 619 -8.53 25.48 18.76
C PRO A 619 -7.94 25.65 17.35
N SER A 620 -8.27 24.73 16.45
CA SER A 620 -7.90 24.81 15.03
C SER A 620 -8.93 25.60 14.24
N SER A 621 -8.50 26.30 13.18
CA SER A 621 -9.40 26.98 12.24
C SER A 621 -10.30 25.98 11.52
N THR A 622 -11.54 26.39 11.24
CA THR A 622 -12.41 25.63 10.31
C THR A 622 -11.87 25.70 8.87
N TRP A 623 -12.47 24.93 7.96
CA TRP A 623 -12.08 24.92 6.56
C TRP A 623 -12.34 26.24 5.81
N TYR A 624 -13.18 27.12 6.36
CA TYR A 624 -13.50 28.44 5.78
C TYR A 624 -12.64 29.58 6.36
N GLU A 625 -11.65 29.25 7.19
CA GLU A 625 -10.83 30.20 7.94
C GLU A 625 -9.33 29.91 7.73
N LYS A 626 -8.97 29.16 6.68
CA LYS A 626 -7.59 28.82 6.35
C LYS A 626 -7.39 28.52 4.87
N ASP A 627 -6.17 28.74 4.41
CA ASP A 627 -5.72 28.39 3.06
C ASP A 627 -5.10 27.00 3.04
N ASP A 628 -5.49 26.17 2.08
CA ASP A 628 -4.95 24.81 1.87
C ASP A 628 -5.28 24.30 0.46
N LEU A 629 -4.86 23.08 0.11
CA LEU A 629 -5.18 22.39 -1.15
C LEU A 629 -5.93 21.08 -0.90
N ASN A 630 -6.79 20.70 -1.85
CA ASN A 630 -7.57 19.47 -1.85
C ASN A 630 -7.57 18.81 -3.24
N THR A 631 -7.44 17.47 -3.27
CA THR A 631 -7.60 16.61 -4.46
C THR A 631 -8.27 15.30 -4.09
N SER A 632 -8.92 14.64 -5.03
CA SER A 632 -9.56 13.33 -4.81
C SER A 632 -9.31 12.36 -5.96
N ASP A 633 -9.50 11.07 -5.69
CA ASP A 633 -9.64 9.98 -6.65
C ASP A 633 -10.72 10.25 -7.69
N MET A 634 -11.84 10.81 -7.23
CA MET A 634 -13.09 10.87 -8.02
C MET A 634 -12.98 11.77 -9.25
N HIS A 635 -12.12 12.80 -9.21
CA HIS A 635 -11.99 13.77 -10.29
C HIS A 635 -10.56 14.35 -10.38
N PRO A 636 -10.13 14.87 -11.54
CA PRO A 636 -8.76 15.30 -11.76
C PRO A 636 -8.46 16.75 -11.36
N PHE A 637 -9.38 17.40 -10.66
CA PHE A 637 -9.21 18.79 -10.24
C PHE A 637 -8.45 18.92 -8.92
N ILE A 638 -7.52 19.87 -8.90
CA ILE A 638 -6.98 20.46 -7.67
C ILE A 638 -7.68 21.79 -7.41
N HIS A 639 -8.10 22.00 -6.16
CA HIS A 639 -8.78 23.22 -5.72
C HIS A 639 -8.39 23.56 -4.27
N PRO A 640 -8.60 24.81 -3.82
CA PRO A 640 -8.15 25.22 -2.51
C PRO A 640 -9.23 25.08 -1.43
N LEU A 641 -8.79 25.14 -0.17
CA LEU A 641 -9.54 25.77 0.92
C LEU A 641 -9.10 27.24 0.98
N SER A 642 -9.97 28.15 1.39
CA SER A 642 -9.64 29.58 1.44
C SER A 642 -10.26 30.26 2.64
N GLU A 643 -9.51 31.22 3.18
CA GLU A 643 -9.96 32.05 4.27
C GLU A 643 -11.08 33.02 3.82
N ALA A 644 -12.34 32.70 4.15
CA ALA A 644 -13.47 33.59 3.95
C ALA A 644 -13.49 34.73 4.98
N VAL A 645 -13.05 34.42 6.21
CA VAL A 645 -12.81 35.36 7.32
C VAL A 645 -11.61 34.87 8.14
N GLN A 646 -10.91 35.80 8.78
CA GLN A 646 -9.82 35.47 9.69
C GLN A 646 -10.29 34.48 10.78
N PRO A 647 -9.44 33.54 11.22
CA PRO A 647 -9.77 32.58 12.28
C PRO A 647 -10.46 33.22 13.49
N LEU A 648 -11.66 32.75 13.83
CA LEU A 648 -12.43 33.33 14.91
C LEU A 648 -11.84 33.00 16.30
N TRP A 649 -12.06 33.93 17.23
CA TRP A 649 -11.57 33.90 18.61
C TRP A 649 -10.03 33.79 18.69
N GLU A 650 -9.53 32.70 19.27
CA GLU A 650 -8.11 32.42 19.40
C GLU A 650 -7.70 31.21 18.54
N SER A 651 -8.56 30.79 17.59
CA SER A 651 -8.25 29.68 16.70
C SER A 651 -7.11 30.04 15.74
N LYS A 652 -6.37 29.04 15.29
CA LYS A 652 -5.26 29.18 14.35
C LYS A 652 -5.29 28.03 13.35
N SER A 653 -4.76 28.26 12.15
CA SER A 653 -4.58 27.18 11.17
C SER A 653 -3.66 26.10 11.75
N ASP A 654 -3.81 24.83 11.34
CA ASP A 654 -2.92 23.76 11.78
C ASP A 654 -1.44 24.10 11.49
N TRP A 655 -1.17 24.77 10.36
CA TRP A 655 0.14 25.30 9.99
C TRP A 655 0.70 26.26 11.04
N ASP A 656 -0.07 27.28 11.43
CA ASP A 656 0.37 28.27 12.41
C ASP A 656 0.46 27.72 13.82
N ILE A 657 -0.37 26.73 14.17
CA ILE A 657 -0.26 26.00 15.45
C ILE A 657 1.08 25.30 15.53
N TYR A 658 1.42 24.45 14.54
CA TYR A 658 2.69 23.73 14.56
C TYR A 658 3.89 24.63 14.35
N LYS A 659 3.78 25.73 13.58
CA LYS A 659 4.82 26.77 13.50
C LYS A 659 5.08 27.41 14.87
N THR A 660 4.03 27.70 15.63
CA THR A 660 4.14 28.24 17.00
C THR A 660 4.80 27.22 17.94
N ILE A 661 4.39 25.95 17.88
CA ILE A 661 4.99 24.85 18.65
C ILE A 661 6.48 24.68 18.29
N ALA A 662 6.82 24.66 17.00
CA ALA A 662 8.19 24.53 16.52
C ALA A 662 9.09 25.66 17.02
N LYS A 663 8.56 26.91 17.07
CA LYS A 663 9.27 28.06 17.63
C LYS A 663 9.59 27.88 19.10
N LYS A 664 8.57 27.58 19.92
CA LYS A 664 8.76 27.37 21.36
C LYS A 664 9.64 26.15 21.66
N PHE A 665 9.47 25.08 20.88
CA PHE A 665 10.34 23.90 20.92
C PHE A 665 11.79 24.26 20.66
N SER A 666 12.09 25.03 19.62
CA SER A 666 13.46 25.44 19.30
C SER A 666 14.13 26.24 20.42
N GLU A 667 13.40 27.14 21.08
CA GLU A 667 13.90 27.92 22.22
C GLU A 667 14.37 27.01 23.37
N ILE A 668 13.54 26.03 23.75
CA ILE A 668 13.82 25.10 24.86
C ILE A 668 14.86 24.06 24.45
N ALA A 669 14.74 23.51 23.23
CA ALA A 669 15.59 22.43 22.74
C ALA A 669 17.03 22.90 22.47
N ALA A 670 17.26 24.17 22.14
CA ALA A 670 18.60 24.74 22.04
C ALA A 670 19.40 24.60 23.35
N ILE A 671 18.73 24.66 24.49
CA ILE A 671 19.35 24.56 25.82
C ILE A 671 19.57 23.10 26.22
N HIS A 672 18.61 22.22 25.93
CA HIS A 672 18.56 20.87 26.50
C HIS A 672 19.00 19.74 25.55
N LEU A 673 18.92 19.96 24.23
CA LEU A 673 19.23 18.95 23.21
C LEU A 673 20.38 19.40 22.31
N GLY A 674 20.36 20.63 21.80
CA GLY A 674 21.36 21.12 20.84
C GLY A 674 21.41 20.28 19.55
N THR A 675 22.62 20.00 19.06
CA THR A 675 22.85 19.16 17.87
C THR A 675 23.11 17.71 18.27
N GLN A 676 22.33 16.79 17.72
CA GLN A 676 22.41 15.35 18.01
C GLN A 676 22.51 14.53 16.73
N LYS A 677 23.14 13.35 16.81
CA LYS A 677 23.10 12.32 15.78
C LYS A 677 22.04 11.28 16.15
N ASP A 678 21.08 11.06 15.27
CA ASP A 678 19.94 10.18 15.48
C ASP A 678 20.04 8.95 14.56
N LEU A 679 20.06 7.75 15.13
CA LEU A 679 20.01 6.52 14.37
C LEU A 679 18.54 6.20 14.02
N VAL A 680 18.20 6.29 12.74
CA VAL A 680 16.86 6.02 12.22
C VAL A 680 16.84 4.70 11.48
N MET A 681 15.90 3.83 11.82
CA MET A 681 15.63 2.62 11.04
C MET A 681 14.48 2.84 10.05
N THR A 682 14.58 2.30 8.85
CA THR A 682 13.49 2.24 7.87
C THR A 682 13.34 0.83 7.34
N PRO A 683 12.11 0.35 7.07
CA PRO A 683 11.93 -0.95 6.44
C PRO A 683 12.54 -0.98 5.03
N LEU A 684 12.61 -2.17 4.45
CA LEU A 684 12.85 -2.39 3.03
C LEU A 684 11.69 -1.75 2.28
N MET A 685 11.99 -0.69 1.53
CA MET A 685 10.96 0.12 0.90
C MET A 685 10.66 -0.45 -0.49
N HIS A 686 9.37 -0.68 -0.76
CA HIS A 686 8.87 -0.79 -2.14
C HIS A 686 9.26 0.44 -2.96
N ASP A 687 9.40 0.26 -4.27
CA ASP A 687 9.84 1.28 -5.22
C ASP A 687 11.26 1.82 -4.95
N THR A 688 12.08 0.99 -4.33
CA THR A 688 13.52 1.21 -4.14
C THR A 688 14.30 -0.06 -4.43
N PRO A 689 15.62 0.00 -4.68
CA PRO A 689 16.43 -1.21 -4.81
C PRO A 689 16.34 -2.19 -3.63
N SER A 690 15.94 -1.72 -2.44
CA SER A 690 15.80 -2.57 -1.25
C SER A 690 14.60 -3.52 -1.29
N GLU A 691 13.66 -3.34 -2.24
CA GLU A 691 12.57 -4.29 -2.48
C GLU A 691 13.08 -5.68 -2.92
N LEU A 692 14.31 -5.74 -3.45
CA LEU A 692 15.03 -6.97 -3.77
C LEU A 692 15.69 -7.60 -2.51
N GLY A 693 14.92 -7.73 -1.43
CA GLY A 693 15.37 -8.21 -0.12
C GLY A 693 15.69 -9.71 -0.08
N GLN A 694 14.65 -10.54 -0.03
CA GLN A 694 14.76 -12.01 0.03
C GLN A 694 14.00 -12.65 -1.15
N SER A 695 14.71 -13.31 -2.07
CA SER A 695 14.16 -13.75 -3.36
C SER A 695 13.49 -15.12 -3.38
N MET A 696 13.94 -16.05 -2.53
CA MET A 696 13.59 -17.48 -2.64
C MET A 696 12.85 -18.05 -1.43
N ALA A 697 13.14 -17.55 -0.24
CA ALA A 697 12.58 -18.06 1.01
C ALA A 697 12.70 -16.99 2.09
N VAL A 698 11.86 -17.10 3.11
CA VAL A 698 11.94 -16.29 4.33
C VAL A 698 13.03 -16.85 5.24
N ARG A 699 14.02 -16.01 5.58
CA ARG A 699 15.09 -16.33 6.52
C ARG A 699 15.23 -15.25 7.58
N ASP A 700 15.34 -15.69 8.83
CA ASP A 700 15.42 -14.83 10.01
C ASP A 700 16.84 -14.80 10.58
N TRP A 701 17.45 -13.62 10.57
CA TRP A 701 18.81 -13.44 11.07
C TRP A 701 18.92 -13.68 12.58
N LYS A 702 17.85 -13.46 13.35
CA LYS A 702 17.86 -13.70 14.81
C LYS A 702 17.96 -15.18 15.14
N LYS A 703 17.54 -16.05 14.21
CA LYS A 703 17.67 -17.51 14.28
C LYS A 703 18.97 -18.03 13.69
N GLY A 704 19.82 -17.16 13.14
CA GLY A 704 21.08 -17.55 12.47
C GLY A 704 20.89 -18.16 11.08
N GLU A 705 19.71 -17.98 10.46
CA GLU A 705 19.40 -18.53 9.12
C GLU A 705 20.03 -17.71 7.98
N VAL A 706 20.35 -16.45 8.27
CA VAL A 706 21.00 -15.49 7.37
C VAL A 706 21.76 -14.44 8.19
N ASP A 707 22.73 -13.75 7.59
CA ASP A 707 23.36 -12.59 8.22
C ASP A 707 22.39 -11.43 8.39
N ALA A 708 22.52 -10.67 9.48
CA ALA A 708 21.80 -9.41 9.70
C ALA A 708 22.45 -8.28 8.88
N ILE A 709 21.87 -7.97 7.72
CA ILE A 709 22.40 -7.01 6.74
C ILE A 709 21.39 -5.86 6.61
N PRO A 710 21.69 -4.66 7.13
CA PRO A 710 20.82 -3.50 7.01
C PRO A 710 20.43 -3.21 5.57
N GLY A 711 19.13 -3.08 5.31
CA GLY A 711 18.61 -2.82 3.97
C GLY A 711 18.51 -4.04 3.06
N LYS A 712 18.66 -5.26 3.61
CA LYS A 712 18.44 -6.51 2.87
C LYS A 712 17.72 -7.60 3.68
N THR A 713 18.19 -7.89 4.89
CA THR A 713 17.62 -8.92 5.78
C THR A 713 17.21 -8.37 7.14
N MET A 714 17.44 -7.07 7.36
CA MET A 714 16.97 -6.29 8.50
C MET A 714 16.69 -4.84 8.02
N PRO A 715 16.05 -3.97 8.83
CA PRO A 715 15.80 -2.58 8.45
C PRO A 715 17.06 -1.86 7.98
N SER A 716 16.91 -0.96 7.00
CA SER A 716 17.95 0.02 6.68
C SER A 716 18.19 0.91 7.89
N MET A 717 19.44 1.34 8.09
CA MET A 717 19.81 2.25 9.18
C MET A 717 20.48 3.49 8.59
N THR A 718 20.10 4.67 9.06
CA THR A 718 20.66 5.96 8.62
C THR A 718 20.90 6.85 9.83
N VAL A 719 22.07 7.50 9.89
CA VAL A 719 22.36 8.50 10.91
C VAL A 719 21.93 9.87 10.40
N VAL A 720 20.94 10.48 11.06
CA VAL A 720 20.41 11.81 10.75
C VAL A 720 20.94 12.82 11.77
N THR A 721 21.57 13.91 11.31
CA THR A 721 22.00 14.98 12.21
C THR A 721 20.89 16.00 12.41
N ARG A 722 20.45 16.14 13.66
CA ARG A 722 19.37 17.04 14.07
C ARG A 722 19.93 18.14 14.95
N ASP A 723 19.98 19.36 14.41
CA ASP A 723 20.03 20.57 15.24
C ASP A 723 18.61 20.94 15.64
N TYR A 724 18.27 20.68 16.90
CA TYR A 724 16.94 20.92 17.46
C TYR A 724 16.70 22.42 17.78
N GLY A 725 17.75 23.20 17.99
CA GLY A 725 17.63 24.66 18.18
C GLY A 725 17.17 25.36 16.91
N ASP A 726 17.44 24.77 15.75
CA ASP A 726 17.05 25.30 14.43
C ASP A 726 15.75 24.69 13.86
N THR A 727 15.00 23.88 14.61
CA THR A 727 13.74 23.24 14.14
C THR A 727 12.77 24.26 13.53
N TYR A 728 12.53 25.40 14.16
CA TYR A 728 11.67 26.47 13.61
C TYR A 728 12.18 27.01 12.28
N LYS A 729 13.48 27.35 12.21
CA LYS A 729 14.08 27.90 10.97
C LYS A 729 13.99 26.92 9.81
N LYS A 730 14.10 25.61 10.10
CA LYS A 730 13.91 24.54 9.10
C LYS A 730 12.45 24.36 8.75
N PHE A 731 11.54 24.49 9.72
CA PHE A 731 10.11 24.40 9.48
C PHE A 731 9.65 25.46 8.47
N THR A 732 10.10 26.71 8.64
CA THR A 732 9.70 27.88 7.84
C THR A 732 10.54 28.14 6.59
N ALA A 733 11.29 27.15 6.10
CA ALA A 733 12.13 27.29 4.92
C ALA A 733 12.28 25.98 4.15
N LEU A 734 12.44 26.06 2.83
CA LEU A 734 12.68 24.92 1.97
C LEU A 734 14.15 24.50 2.04
N GLY A 735 14.40 23.32 2.59
CA GLY A 735 15.73 22.82 2.87
C GLY A 735 16.57 22.51 1.62
N PRO A 736 17.90 22.44 1.81
CA PRO A 736 18.86 22.37 0.71
C PRO A 736 18.96 20.99 0.04
N LEU A 737 18.28 19.94 0.54
CA LEU A 737 18.38 18.60 -0.06
C LEU A 737 17.69 18.51 -1.43
N LEU A 738 16.73 19.39 -1.72
CA LEU A 738 16.06 19.40 -3.03
C LEU A 738 17.00 19.85 -4.16
N THR A 739 17.95 20.74 -3.89
CA THR A 739 18.99 21.10 -4.88
C THR A 739 20.18 20.15 -4.84
N LYS A 740 20.55 19.63 -3.66
CA LYS A 740 21.71 18.72 -3.53
C LYS A 740 21.47 17.30 -4.03
N ILE A 741 20.28 16.75 -3.78
CA ILE A 741 19.93 15.36 -4.10
C ILE A 741 18.90 15.30 -5.22
N GLY A 742 18.00 16.29 -5.31
CA GLY A 742 16.85 16.26 -6.21
C GLY A 742 15.58 15.75 -5.52
N ASN A 743 14.56 15.52 -6.34
CA ASN A 743 13.24 15.05 -5.92
C ASN A 743 12.86 13.75 -6.66
N GLY A 744 11.84 13.05 -6.17
CA GLY A 744 11.41 11.80 -6.77
C GLY A 744 10.38 11.03 -5.96
N GLY A 745 10.00 9.87 -6.48
CA GLY A 745 9.02 8.94 -5.93
C GLY A 745 8.79 7.78 -6.91
N LYS A 746 8.14 6.70 -6.46
CA LYS A 746 7.77 5.54 -7.32
C LYS A 746 8.94 4.97 -8.15
N GLY A 747 10.14 4.98 -7.56
CA GLY A 747 11.36 4.43 -8.15
C GLY A 747 12.07 5.30 -9.18
N ILE A 748 11.66 6.55 -9.35
CA ILE A 748 12.32 7.53 -10.23
C ILE A 748 12.74 8.79 -9.46
N SER A 749 13.71 9.51 -10.01
CA SER A 749 14.22 10.77 -9.46
C SER A 749 14.63 11.74 -10.55
N TRP A 750 14.55 13.03 -10.27
CA TRP A 750 14.92 14.12 -11.19
C TRP A 750 15.54 15.31 -10.44
N ASN A 751 16.22 16.17 -11.19
CA ASN A 751 16.68 17.47 -10.68
C ASN A 751 15.50 18.45 -10.58
N THR A 752 15.47 19.22 -9.49
CA THR A 752 14.44 20.23 -9.23
C THR A 752 14.99 21.60 -8.87
N GLU A 753 16.21 21.89 -9.31
CA GLU A 753 16.91 23.14 -8.96
C GLU A 753 16.18 24.38 -9.50
N ASP A 754 15.71 24.32 -10.74
CA ASP A 754 14.93 25.39 -11.36
C ASP A 754 13.65 25.71 -10.58
N GLU A 755 12.96 24.69 -10.07
CA GLU A 755 11.75 24.88 -9.27
C GLU A 755 12.07 25.49 -7.90
N VAL A 756 13.19 25.08 -7.28
CA VAL A 756 13.65 25.69 -6.02
C VAL A 756 14.00 27.16 -6.23
N GLN A 757 14.64 27.51 -7.35
CA GLN A 757 14.90 28.91 -7.69
C GLN A 757 13.59 29.69 -7.90
N GLN A 758 12.64 29.15 -8.66
CA GLN A 758 11.33 29.79 -8.87
C GLN A 758 10.56 29.96 -7.55
N LEU A 759 10.70 29.03 -6.60
CA LEU A 759 10.15 29.19 -5.25
C LEU A 759 10.85 30.29 -4.45
N ALA A 760 12.17 30.47 -4.59
CA ALA A 760 12.87 31.60 -3.97
C ALA A 760 12.39 32.95 -4.53
N GLU A 761 12.05 33.01 -5.82
CA GLU A 761 11.49 34.20 -6.46
C GLU A 761 10.03 34.45 -6.03
N LEU A 762 9.24 33.39 -5.85
CA LEU A 762 7.82 33.46 -5.49
C LEU A 762 7.57 33.71 -4.00
N ASN A 763 8.23 32.94 -3.13
CA ASN A 763 8.02 32.99 -1.68
C ASN A 763 9.00 33.96 -0.97
N TYR A 764 9.94 34.53 -1.73
CA TYR A 764 11.14 35.21 -1.25
C TYR A 764 12.10 34.27 -0.51
N THR A 765 13.28 34.78 -0.19
CA THR A 765 14.29 34.05 0.58
C THR A 765 14.30 34.49 2.04
N VAL A 766 14.72 33.59 2.92
CA VAL A 766 14.97 33.90 4.33
C VAL A 766 16.16 34.87 4.43
N THR A 767 15.96 35.97 5.14
CA THR A 767 16.98 37.05 5.28
C THR A 767 17.73 36.98 6.60
N GLU A 768 17.10 36.38 7.61
CA GLU A 768 17.64 36.18 8.94
C GLU A 768 18.87 35.25 8.90
N GLU A 769 19.88 35.57 9.72
CA GLU A 769 21.07 34.73 9.84
C GLU A 769 20.73 33.35 10.42
N GLY A 770 21.39 32.31 9.89
CA GLY A 770 21.24 30.94 10.36
C GLY A 770 21.22 29.93 9.22
N VAL A 771 20.87 28.68 9.55
CA VAL A 771 20.90 27.54 8.62
C VAL A 771 20.00 27.73 7.39
N ALA A 772 18.96 28.56 7.49
CA ALA A 772 17.98 28.78 6.44
C ALA A 772 18.27 30.01 5.56
N LYS A 773 19.29 30.82 5.88
CA LYS A 773 19.56 32.07 5.15
C LYS A 773 19.76 31.82 3.65
N GLY A 774 19.03 32.58 2.83
CA GLY A 774 19.07 32.47 1.37
C GLY A 774 18.25 31.32 0.78
N LEU A 775 17.63 30.47 1.61
CA LEU A 775 16.71 29.44 1.13
C LEU A 775 15.30 30.01 0.90
N PRO A 776 14.48 29.40 0.03
CA PRO A 776 13.08 29.79 -0.14
C PRO A 776 12.32 29.74 1.19
N ARG A 777 11.52 30.77 1.47
CA ARG A 777 10.72 30.87 2.68
C ARG A 777 9.45 30.02 2.57
N ILE A 778 9.00 29.50 3.71
CA ILE A 778 7.71 28.81 3.87
C ILE A 778 7.04 29.35 5.14
N GLU A 779 6.62 30.61 5.11
CA GLU A 779 6.11 31.28 6.32
C GLU A 779 4.60 31.03 6.48
N SER A 780 3.87 31.17 5.38
CA SER A 780 2.41 31.01 5.31
C SER A 780 1.99 29.66 4.75
N ALA A 781 0.71 29.30 4.97
CA ALA A 781 0.13 28.13 4.33
C ALA A 781 0.11 28.25 2.79
N ILE A 782 0.00 29.47 2.24
CA ILE A 782 0.11 29.73 0.80
C ILE A 782 1.51 29.43 0.29
N ASP A 783 2.57 29.83 1.01
CA ASP A 783 3.95 29.49 0.63
C ASP A 783 4.13 27.96 0.56
N ALA A 784 3.55 27.24 1.52
CA ALA A 784 3.55 25.77 1.55
C ALA A 784 2.74 25.17 0.40
N CYS A 785 1.58 25.75 0.05
CA CYS A 785 0.81 25.36 -1.13
C CYS A 785 1.63 25.52 -2.42
N GLU A 786 2.34 26.65 -2.56
CA GLU A 786 3.17 26.90 -3.74
C GLU A 786 4.38 25.95 -3.82
N VAL A 787 4.95 25.54 -2.68
CA VAL A 787 5.97 24.46 -2.65
C VAL A 787 5.41 23.17 -3.26
N ILE A 788 4.20 22.75 -2.84
CA ILE A 788 3.54 21.55 -3.37
C ILE A 788 3.33 21.69 -4.88
N LEU A 789 2.73 22.81 -5.31
CA LEU A 789 2.36 23.04 -6.70
C LEU A 789 3.57 23.18 -7.63
N MET A 790 4.66 23.80 -7.17
CA MET A 790 5.85 23.99 -7.98
C MET A 790 6.63 22.69 -8.19
N LEU A 791 6.75 21.88 -7.14
CA LEU A 791 7.64 20.71 -7.13
C LEU A 791 7.01 19.44 -7.71
N ALA A 792 5.68 19.38 -7.85
CA ALA A 792 4.98 18.19 -8.31
C ALA A 792 4.82 18.15 -9.85
N PRO A 793 5.03 16.97 -10.49
CA PRO A 793 4.77 16.79 -11.92
C PRO A 793 3.28 16.95 -12.28
N GLU A 794 2.36 16.70 -11.37
CA GLU A 794 0.92 16.84 -11.63
C GLU A 794 0.48 18.31 -11.79
N THR A 795 1.31 19.27 -11.37
CA THR A 795 0.96 20.69 -11.31
C THR A 795 1.98 21.60 -12.00
N ASN A 796 3.13 21.05 -12.42
CA ASN A 796 4.16 21.76 -13.18
C ASN A 796 4.65 20.90 -14.35
N GLY A 797 4.36 21.33 -15.58
CA GLY A 797 4.65 20.60 -16.81
C GLY A 797 6.13 20.33 -17.03
N GLN A 798 7.02 21.23 -16.60
CA GLN A 798 8.47 21.03 -16.67
C GLN A 798 8.90 19.86 -15.78
N VAL A 799 8.30 19.73 -14.61
CA VAL A 799 8.55 18.60 -13.71
C VAL A 799 7.94 17.32 -14.29
N ALA A 800 6.74 17.40 -14.88
CA ALA A 800 6.10 16.26 -15.56
C ALA A 800 7.01 15.66 -16.64
N VAL A 801 7.54 16.49 -17.52
CA VAL A 801 8.47 16.05 -18.59
C VAL A 801 9.74 15.44 -18.00
N LYS A 802 10.33 16.07 -16.97
CA LYS A 802 11.51 15.51 -16.28
C LYS A 802 11.23 14.15 -15.64
N ALA A 803 10.07 13.99 -15.01
CA ALA A 803 9.66 12.76 -14.36
C ALA A 803 9.42 11.63 -15.38
N TRP A 804 8.67 11.90 -16.46
CA TRP A 804 8.47 10.92 -17.55
C TRP A 804 9.78 10.52 -18.21
N LYS A 805 10.69 11.48 -18.43
CA LYS A 805 12.03 11.20 -18.95
C LYS A 805 12.85 10.28 -18.04
N ALA A 806 12.73 10.45 -16.71
CA ALA A 806 13.38 9.56 -15.76
C ALA A 806 12.85 8.13 -15.86
N LEU A 807 11.52 7.95 -16.00
CA LEU A 807 10.91 6.64 -16.21
C LEU A 807 11.31 6.03 -17.56
N SER A 808 11.35 6.82 -18.63
CA SER A 808 11.78 6.39 -19.97
C SER A 808 13.16 5.75 -20.00
N LYS A 809 14.07 6.20 -19.14
CA LYS A 809 15.39 5.57 -19.00
C LYS A 809 15.27 4.13 -18.50
N ILE A 810 14.41 3.88 -17.52
CA ILE A 810 14.22 2.55 -16.91
C ILE A 810 13.51 1.63 -17.92
N THR A 811 12.45 2.11 -18.56
CA THR A 811 11.63 1.32 -19.49
C THR A 811 12.27 1.14 -20.86
N GLY A 812 13.14 2.06 -21.28
CA GLY A 812 13.68 2.10 -22.64
C GLY A 812 12.71 2.66 -23.69
N ARG A 813 11.57 3.22 -23.25
CA ARG A 813 10.50 3.75 -24.09
C ARG A 813 10.28 5.22 -23.79
N ASP A 814 10.12 6.06 -24.82
CA ASP A 814 9.77 7.45 -24.58
C ASP A 814 8.35 7.55 -24.01
N HIS A 815 8.21 8.30 -22.93
CA HIS A 815 6.95 8.61 -22.28
C HIS A 815 6.75 10.13 -22.13
N THR A 816 7.69 10.95 -22.60
CA THR A 816 7.62 12.41 -22.45
C THR A 816 6.48 13.01 -23.26
N HIS A 817 6.04 12.36 -24.35
CA HIS A 817 4.86 12.75 -25.14
C HIS A 817 3.58 12.89 -24.30
N LEU A 818 3.50 12.23 -23.14
CA LEU A 818 2.36 12.31 -22.22
C LEU A 818 2.24 13.65 -21.51
N ALA A 819 3.31 14.45 -21.47
CA ALA A 819 3.34 15.75 -20.79
C ALA A 819 3.86 16.90 -21.65
N LEU A 820 4.61 16.65 -22.73
CA LEU A 820 5.14 17.69 -23.64
C LEU A 820 4.09 18.72 -24.10
N PRO A 821 2.84 18.34 -24.46
CA PRO A 821 1.82 19.32 -24.85
C PRO A 821 1.42 20.31 -23.74
N ARG A 822 1.76 20.01 -22.48
CA ARG A 822 1.47 20.81 -21.29
C ARG A 822 2.73 21.19 -20.52
N GLU A 823 3.91 21.17 -21.14
CA GLU A 823 5.19 21.45 -20.48
C GLU A 823 5.23 22.85 -19.82
N ASP A 824 4.60 23.83 -20.45
CA ASP A 824 4.56 25.21 -19.97
C ASP A 824 3.55 25.43 -18.83
N ASP A 825 2.64 24.48 -18.57
CA ASP A 825 1.61 24.61 -17.55
C ASP A 825 2.23 24.69 -16.15
N LYS A 826 1.80 25.68 -15.36
CA LYS A 826 2.13 25.83 -13.95
C LYS A 826 0.90 26.24 -13.17
N ILE A 827 0.34 25.31 -12.40
CA ILE A 827 -0.81 25.59 -11.54
C ILE A 827 -0.36 26.41 -10.33
N ARG A 828 -1.07 27.50 -10.01
CA ARG A 828 -0.80 28.36 -8.85
C ARG A 828 -1.95 28.37 -7.86
N PHE A 829 -1.64 28.67 -6.59
CA PHE A 829 -2.65 28.72 -5.54
C PHE A 829 -3.75 29.74 -5.88
N ARG A 830 -3.35 30.95 -6.31
CA ARG A 830 -4.29 32.01 -6.69
C ARG A 830 -5.12 31.67 -7.93
N ASP A 831 -4.60 30.84 -8.83
CA ASP A 831 -5.35 30.40 -10.02
C ASP A 831 -6.43 29.39 -9.65
N VAL A 832 -6.14 28.46 -8.72
CA VAL A 832 -7.12 27.48 -8.27
C VAL A 832 -8.21 28.10 -7.39
N VAL A 833 -7.91 29.21 -6.70
CA VAL A 833 -8.93 30.07 -6.04
C VAL A 833 -9.87 30.67 -7.08
N ALA A 834 -9.34 31.12 -8.22
CA ALA A 834 -10.16 31.68 -9.29
C ALA A 834 -11.05 30.60 -9.95
N GLN A 835 -10.48 29.41 -10.20
CA GLN A 835 -11.22 28.26 -10.71
C GLN A 835 -10.37 26.98 -10.54
N PRO A 836 -10.95 25.85 -10.11
CA PRO A 836 -10.26 24.56 -10.06
C PRO A 836 -9.51 24.24 -11.36
N ARG A 837 -8.35 23.58 -11.25
CA ARG A 837 -7.52 23.23 -12.41
C ARG A 837 -7.39 21.72 -12.53
N LYS A 838 -7.53 21.20 -13.76
CA LYS A 838 -7.22 19.81 -14.08
C LYS A 838 -5.70 19.61 -14.06
N ILE A 839 -5.26 18.60 -13.34
CA ILE A 839 -3.84 18.25 -13.20
C ILE A 839 -3.25 17.69 -14.52
N ILE A 840 -1.94 17.45 -14.52
CA ILE A 840 -1.14 16.96 -15.65
C ILE A 840 -0.87 15.46 -15.47
N SER A 841 -0.85 14.70 -16.58
CA SER A 841 -0.44 13.29 -16.58
C SER A 841 0.97 13.12 -16.01
N SER A 842 1.12 12.20 -15.06
CA SER A 842 2.37 12.03 -14.31
C SER A 842 2.71 10.55 -14.14
N PRO A 843 4.01 10.18 -14.14
CA PRO A 843 4.46 8.81 -13.89
C PRO A 843 4.19 8.33 -12.44
N THR A 844 3.78 9.23 -11.54
CA THR A 844 3.25 8.86 -10.22
C THR A 844 2.01 7.97 -10.35
N TRP A 845 1.25 8.11 -11.44
CA TRP A 845 -0.08 7.57 -11.63
C TRP A 845 -0.14 6.67 -12.87
N SER A 846 -1.17 5.85 -12.98
CA SER A 846 -1.32 4.87 -14.08
C SER A 846 -2.43 5.18 -15.08
N GLY A 847 -3.15 6.28 -14.89
CA GLY A 847 -4.09 6.85 -15.87
C GLY A 847 -3.55 8.09 -16.57
N LEU A 848 -4.29 8.57 -17.57
CA LEU A 848 -3.96 9.79 -18.31
C LEU A 848 -4.96 10.91 -17.99
N GLU A 849 -4.42 12.12 -17.83
CA GLU A 849 -5.19 13.35 -17.74
C GLU A 849 -5.31 13.94 -19.14
N SER A 850 -6.33 13.48 -19.87
CA SER A 850 -6.53 13.78 -21.28
C SER A 850 -7.89 14.40 -21.55
N GLU A 851 -8.00 15.16 -22.64
CA GLU A 851 -9.26 15.70 -23.14
C GLU A 851 -10.03 14.71 -24.03
N HIS A 852 -9.43 13.54 -24.31
CA HIS A 852 -9.99 12.52 -25.21
C HIS A 852 -10.27 11.17 -24.53
N VAL A 853 -9.61 10.89 -23.41
CA VAL A 853 -9.81 9.68 -22.62
C VAL A 853 -9.88 10.07 -21.15
N SER A 854 -10.87 9.56 -20.43
CA SER A 854 -10.98 9.74 -18.99
C SER A 854 -9.86 9.00 -18.27
N TYR A 855 -9.51 9.44 -17.08
CA TYR A 855 -8.54 8.78 -16.24
C TYR A 855 -9.01 7.36 -15.89
N ASN A 856 -8.22 6.37 -16.29
CA ASN A 856 -8.43 4.97 -15.97
C ASN A 856 -7.14 4.34 -15.45
N ALA A 857 -7.18 3.69 -14.29
CA ALA A 857 -6.01 3.08 -13.69
C ALA A 857 -5.54 1.84 -14.46
N GLY A 858 -4.22 1.68 -14.57
CA GLY A 858 -3.58 0.66 -15.41
C GLY A 858 -3.49 1.04 -16.89
N TYR A 859 -4.03 2.19 -17.31
CA TYR A 859 -4.04 2.61 -18.71
C TYR A 859 -2.62 2.74 -19.27
N THR A 860 -1.71 3.38 -18.53
CA THR A 860 -0.31 3.52 -18.96
C THR A 860 0.41 2.16 -18.95
N ASN A 861 0.06 1.24 -18.06
CA ASN A 861 0.63 -0.11 -18.10
C ASN A 861 0.27 -0.81 -19.42
N VAL A 862 -0.99 -0.74 -19.82
CA VAL A 862 -1.51 -1.39 -21.03
C VAL A 862 -1.03 -0.71 -22.31
N HIS A 863 -1.07 0.62 -22.37
CA HIS A 863 -0.87 1.40 -23.61
C HIS A 863 0.56 1.91 -23.77
N GLU A 864 1.25 2.19 -22.66
CA GLU A 864 2.66 2.64 -22.67
C GLU A 864 3.64 1.49 -22.40
N LEU A 865 3.13 0.29 -22.10
CA LEU A 865 3.91 -0.90 -21.77
C LEU A 865 4.84 -0.71 -20.57
N ILE A 866 4.40 0.11 -19.61
CA ILE A 866 5.06 0.26 -18.32
C ILE A 866 4.70 -0.94 -17.45
N PRO A 867 5.65 -1.68 -16.86
CA PRO A 867 5.31 -2.81 -16.00
C PRO A 867 4.57 -2.37 -14.74
N TRP A 868 3.69 -3.25 -14.25
CA TRP A 868 3.27 -3.18 -12.85
C TRP A 868 4.49 -3.47 -11.96
N ARG A 869 4.53 -2.92 -10.74
CA ARG A 869 5.71 -3.04 -9.86
C ARG A 869 5.64 -4.33 -9.04
N THR A 870 5.44 -5.42 -9.75
CA THR A 870 5.30 -6.76 -9.21
C THR A 870 6.54 -7.58 -9.56
N LEU A 871 6.69 -8.73 -8.91
CA LEU A 871 7.76 -9.68 -9.23
C LEU A 871 7.83 -9.99 -10.74
N THR A 872 6.68 -10.24 -11.36
CA THR A 872 6.57 -10.61 -12.77
C THR A 872 6.58 -9.40 -13.71
N GLY A 873 6.38 -8.19 -13.20
CA GLY A 873 6.11 -6.98 -14.00
C GLY A 873 4.65 -6.88 -14.49
N ARG A 874 3.85 -7.91 -14.26
CA ARG A 874 2.47 -8.08 -14.76
C ARG A 874 1.48 -8.11 -13.60
N GLN A 875 0.20 -8.13 -13.91
CA GLN A 875 -0.86 -8.35 -12.95
C GLN A 875 -0.75 -9.78 -12.39
N GLN A 876 -0.58 -9.93 -11.08
CA GLN A 876 -0.28 -11.21 -10.43
C GLN A 876 -1.53 -11.92 -9.89
N PHE A 877 -1.93 -13.01 -10.56
CA PHE A 877 -2.87 -13.99 -10.01
C PHE A 877 -2.23 -14.83 -8.89
N TYR A 878 -0.95 -15.19 -9.07
CA TYR A 878 -0.23 -16.09 -8.18
C TYR A 878 0.75 -15.33 -7.28
N GLN A 879 0.69 -15.66 -5.98
CA GLN A 879 1.48 -15.01 -4.94
C GLN A 879 2.42 -16.04 -4.34
N ASP A 880 3.70 -15.95 -4.69
CA ASP A 880 4.67 -17.04 -4.49
C ASP A 880 5.57 -16.85 -3.25
N HIS A 881 5.36 -15.76 -2.51
CA HIS A 881 6.07 -15.52 -1.26
C HIS A 881 5.71 -16.62 -0.24
N GLN A 882 6.69 -17.08 0.55
CA GLN A 882 6.50 -18.21 1.48
C GLN A 882 5.28 -18.03 2.40
N TRP A 883 5.08 -16.84 2.99
CA TRP A 883 3.90 -16.57 3.84
C TRP A 883 2.58 -16.53 3.07
N MET A 884 2.59 -16.27 1.75
CA MET A 884 1.38 -16.34 0.92
C MET A 884 1.05 -17.78 0.50
N LEU A 885 2.01 -18.71 0.61
CA LEU A 885 1.80 -20.13 0.36
C LEU A 885 1.42 -20.89 1.64
N ASP A 886 1.94 -20.44 2.79
CA ASP A 886 1.68 -21.04 4.10
C ASP A 886 0.35 -20.58 4.73
N PHE A 887 -0.28 -19.51 4.23
CA PHE A 887 -1.59 -19.00 4.64
C PHE A 887 -2.49 -18.94 3.41
#